data_AF-A0A2V7FGJ3-F1
#
_entry.id   AF-A0A2V7FGJ3-F1
#
_cell.length_a   1.000
_cell.length_b   1.000
_cell.length_c   1.000
_cell.angle_alpha   90.00
_cell.angle_beta   90.00
_cell.angle_gamma   90.00
#
_symmetry.space_group_name_H-M   'P 1'
#
loop_
_entity.id
_entity.type
_entity.pdbx_description
1 polymer ?
#
loop_
_entity_poly.entity_id
_entity_poly.type
_entity_poly.pdbx_seq_one_letter_code
_entity_poly.pdbx_strand_id
1 'polypeptide(L)'
;MQQLIESARRRLEVDQRAADAGLHDNPKTLSTSLDANESEICAYFTGLARQRRDACEVSLARLQLDRKTTATKIDIEQTKDSFARLLTAIEPALEKLRSDHAGVLYQAKENEARALKHLRWFQQKHGLHYRAATYPESHFYHFAIVAALALVEWVSLSAFYAEGSDFGLLGGVLIAMGLSVVNISLAILAGSLLRFVNHQRPRPRLLALTAATFLYACFLLVTLTAAHYRVATNDIAQSQASVSTHSAMPVPSLVPTDVDQWRAARLAWQRFASNPIGFEDVFSWILVVLALVFGIFASYKGYRLDDPYPGYGEIDRELKRRRATYEAAKVGYCRVVDHVFDRTLQEQAHLLSEVKSNLEYYQQLVSKTEDDRRAFARDAAELHDACNIVLKRYRQTNQRVRVSPAPTYFNDGIDFEPYLVRPPAGISENEQRLSRSYESAMKDFSDLARQNNASVQGLRTAEIRRRDYYFSKLEKDIREKLARDGLMWTRPAIAADNCVYQDRRYLRRASADQTVVLVDQSEALTDTHRRFAQSFIRDYVADDSTLPVRSRIALFTFSKLNFESRGVPGLRPSADLCRPPSHGNDLYENNRKIARDFSQRFLVPVTAALETSLTTEIGERSPILETLQLVSRSQEIDDTGRKTLIVVSDMLQNTEGFSHYRERRGYEDFVRSGFASDVKADFRGWNIVVIYLRRYRDRHLQQAAHLEFWERYFHAAGGKIVRWAGVD
;
A
#
# COMPACT_ATOMS: atom_id res chain seq x y z
N MET A 1 68.16 -14.00 -49.92
CA MET A 1 69.59 -13.76 -50.24
C MET A 1 69.98 -14.22 -51.65
N GLN A 2 69.78 -15.49 -52.03
CA GLN A 2 70.17 -15.99 -53.37
C GLN A 2 69.50 -15.24 -54.53
N GLN A 3 68.22 -14.92 -54.42
CA GLN A 3 67.50 -14.12 -55.42
C GLN A 3 68.06 -12.69 -55.56
N LEU A 4 68.40 -12.06 -54.43
CA LEU A 4 69.02 -10.73 -54.40
C LEU A 4 70.37 -10.74 -55.13
N ILE A 5 71.23 -11.71 -54.80
CA ILE A 5 72.56 -11.89 -55.43
C ILE A 5 72.41 -12.12 -56.94
N GLU A 6 71.51 -13.02 -57.35
CA GLU A 6 71.29 -13.34 -58.77
C GLU A 6 70.72 -12.14 -59.55
N SER A 7 69.81 -11.38 -58.92
CA SER A 7 69.23 -10.17 -59.53
C SER A 7 70.29 -9.07 -59.72
N ALA A 8 71.15 -8.86 -58.71
CA ALA A 8 72.25 -7.91 -58.78
C ALA A 8 73.27 -8.35 -59.85
N ARG A 9 73.59 -9.65 -59.90
CA ARG A 9 74.51 -10.24 -60.87
C ARG A 9 74.07 -9.97 -62.31
N ARG A 10 72.78 -10.18 -62.60
CA ARG A 10 72.21 -9.94 -63.94
C ARG A 10 72.11 -8.44 -64.25
N ARG A 11 71.63 -7.64 -63.30
CA ARG A 11 71.39 -6.21 -63.50
C ARG A 11 72.68 -5.41 -63.72
N LEU A 12 73.75 -5.77 -63.02
CA LEU A 12 75.05 -5.12 -63.10
C LEU A 12 76.00 -5.83 -64.09
N GLU A 13 75.51 -6.86 -64.79
CA GLU A 13 76.28 -7.64 -65.79
C GLU A 13 77.63 -8.13 -65.24
N VAL A 14 77.64 -8.55 -63.96
CA VAL A 14 78.85 -8.71 -63.15
C VAL A 14 79.87 -9.64 -63.78
N ASP A 15 79.44 -10.79 -64.31
CA ASP A 15 80.35 -11.77 -64.91
C ASP A 15 80.98 -11.25 -66.23
N GLN A 16 80.23 -10.50 -67.04
CA GLN A 16 80.72 -9.94 -68.32
C GLN A 16 81.69 -8.77 -68.08
N ARG A 17 81.31 -7.83 -67.21
CA ARG A 17 82.17 -6.69 -66.85
C ARG A 17 83.42 -7.12 -66.09
N ALA A 18 83.36 -8.19 -65.29
CA ALA A 18 84.52 -8.77 -64.63
C ALA A 18 85.53 -9.35 -65.62
N ALA A 19 85.04 -10.09 -66.63
CA ALA A 19 85.90 -10.69 -67.64
C ALA A 19 86.59 -9.64 -68.50
N ASP A 20 85.85 -8.62 -68.94
CA ASP A 20 86.38 -7.51 -69.73
C ASP A 20 87.43 -6.69 -68.95
N ALA A 21 87.16 -6.35 -67.69
CA ALA A 21 88.13 -5.67 -66.84
C ALA A 21 89.40 -6.51 -66.59
N GLY A 22 89.26 -7.83 -66.44
CA GLY A 22 90.38 -8.75 -66.23
C GLY A 22 91.30 -8.85 -67.45
N LEU A 23 90.74 -8.90 -68.67
CA LEU A 23 91.51 -8.91 -69.92
C LEU A 23 92.39 -7.65 -70.09
N HIS A 24 91.96 -6.51 -69.52
CA HIS A 24 92.69 -5.24 -69.55
C HIS A 24 93.56 -5.00 -68.31
N ASP A 25 93.71 -5.99 -67.44
CA ASP A 25 94.42 -5.89 -66.16
C ASP A 25 93.93 -4.70 -65.29
N ASN A 26 92.63 -4.42 -65.32
CA ASN A 26 92.00 -3.42 -64.48
C ASN A 26 91.32 -4.11 -63.29
N PRO A 27 91.52 -3.63 -62.05
CA PRO A 27 92.50 -2.62 -61.63
C PRO A 27 93.94 -3.16 -61.71
N LYS A 28 94.91 -2.25 -61.89
CA LYS A 28 96.35 -2.56 -61.95
C LYS A 28 96.83 -3.13 -60.62
N THR A 29 97.86 -3.99 -60.65
CA THR A 29 98.37 -4.73 -59.47
C THR A 29 98.70 -3.86 -58.25
N LEU A 30 99.16 -2.62 -58.46
CA LEU A 30 99.49 -1.68 -57.38
C LEU A 30 98.29 -0.81 -56.93
N SER A 31 97.09 -1.02 -57.48
CA SER A 31 95.91 -0.25 -57.07
C SER A 31 95.56 -0.53 -55.63
N THR A 32 95.23 0.52 -54.90
CA THR A 32 94.74 0.46 -53.51
C THR A 32 93.28 0.86 -53.38
N SER A 33 92.62 1.17 -54.51
CA SER A 33 91.21 1.58 -54.57
C SER A 33 90.42 0.69 -55.52
N LEU A 34 89.11 0.63 -55.28
CA LEU A 34 88.12 -0.05 -56.12
C LEU A 34 88.16 0.50 -57.54
N ASP A 35 87.98 -0.37 -58.53
CA ASP A 35 87.75 0.07 -59.91
C ASP A 35 86.32 0.61 -60.11
N ALA A 36 86.02 1.08 -61.33
CA ALA A 36 84.72 1.65 -61.66
C ALA A 36 83.56 0.64 -61.49
N ASN A 37 83.78 -0.64 -61.82
CA ASN A 37 82.75 -1.67 -61.73
C ASN A 37 82.50 -2.11 -60.29
N GLU A 38 83.56 -2.31 -59.51
CA GLU A 38 83.49 -2.57 -58.07
C GLU A 38 82.79 -1.42 -57.35
N SER A 39 83.11 -0.17 -57.71
CA SER A 39 82.46 1.03 -57.18
C SER A 39 80.97 1.06 -57.52
N GLU A 40 80.58 0.66 -58.74
CA GLU A 40 79.17 0.58 -59.16
C GLU A 40 78.40 -0.52 -58.41
N ILE A 41 79.01 -1.69 -58.20
CA ILE A 41 78.44 -2.78 -57.38
C ILE A 41 78.23 -2.29 -55.94
N CYS A 42 79.23 -1.64 -55.35
CA CYS A 42 79.12 -1.08 -54.01
C CYS A 42 78.03 0.00 -53.94
N ALA A 43 77.98 0.90 -54.92
CA ALA A 43 77.00 1.97 -54.98
C ALA A 43 75.57 1.43 -55.11
N TYR A 44 75.37 0.34 -55.86
CA TYR A 44 74.07 -0.32 -55.98
C TYR A 44 73.55 -0.85 -54.64
N PHE A 45 74.35 -1.65 -53.94
CA PHE A 45 73.95 -2.19 -52.64
C PHE A 45 73.87 -1.12 -51.55
N THR A 46 74.74 -0.10 -51.59
CA THR A 46 74.66 1.07 -50.70
C THR A 46 73.37 1.86 -50.94
N GLY A 47 72.94 2.01 -52.20
CA GLY A 47 71.66 2.63 -52.56
C GLY A 47 70.46 1.84 -52.05
N LEU A 48 70.48 0.50 -52.17
CA LEU A 48 69.46 -0.36 -51.58
C LEU A 48 69.43 -0.26 -50.06
N ALA A 49 70.58 -0.25 -49.40
CA ALA A 49 70.69 -0.10 -47.95
C ALA A 49 70.14 1.25 -47.48
N ARG A 50 70.45 2.34 -48.20
CA ARG A 50 69.86 3.67 -47.96
C ARG A 50 68.34 3.64 -48.09
N GLN A 51 67.82 3.05 -49.18
CA GLN A 51 66.38 2.93 -49.39
C GLN A 51 65.70 2.14 -48.26
N ARG A 52 66.31 1.04 -47.78
CA ARG A 52 65.78 0.25 -46.66
C ARG A 52 65.81 1.04 -45.35
N ARG A 53 66.87 1.83 -45.13
CA ARG A 53 66.97 2.71 -43.97
C ARG A 53 65.89 3.78 -43.99
N ASP A 54 65.73 4.51 -45.09
CA ASP A 54 64.74 5.57 -45.22
C ASP A 54 63.31 5.03 -44.99
N ALA A 55 63.00 3.86 -45.56
CA ALA A 55 61.71 3.21 -45.36
C ALA A 55 61.48 2.82 -43.88
N CYS A 56 62.52 2.32 -43.20
CA CYS A 56 62.45 2.00 -41.77
C CYS A 56 62.25 3.26 -40.92
N GLU A 57 62.99 4.34 -41.18
CA GLU A 57 62.87 5.61 -40.45
C GLU A 57 61.48 6.23 -40.60
N VAL A 58 60.89 6.21 -41.80
CA VAL A 58 59.52 6.67 -42.04
C VAL A 58 58.51 5.83 -41.25
N SER A 59 58.66 4.50 -41.22
CA SER A 59 57.79 3.61 -40.44
C SER A 59 57.88 3.91 -38.94
N LEU A 60 59.11 4.01 -38.42
CA LEU A 60 59.37 4.28 -37.01
C LEU A 60 58.86 5.66 -36.57
N ALA A 61 58.99 6.68 -37.41
CA ALA A 61 58.45 8.02 -37.14
C ALA A 61 56.91 8.00 -37.02
N ARG A 62 56.23 7.24 -37.88
CA ARG A 62 54.78 7.04 -37.80
C ARG A 62 54.37 6.33 -36.51
N LEU A 63 55.05 5.22 -36.19
CA LEU A 63 54.79 4.49 -34.94
C LEU A 63 55.04 5.36 -33.70
N GLN A 64 56.05 6.22 -33.74
CA GLN A 64 56.32 7.17 -32.64
C GLN A 64 55.18 8.18 -32.46
N LEU A 65 54.62 8.71 -33.55
CA LEU A 65 53.48 9.61 -33.49
C LEU A 65 52.25 8.90 -32.91
N ASP A 66 51.98 7.67 -33.35
CA ASP A 66 50.87 6.85 -32.85
C ASP A 66 51.03 6.53 -31.36
N ARG A 67 52.26 6.22 -30.89
CA ARG A 67 52.56 6.01 -29.47
C ARG A 67 52.31 7.27 -28.65
N LYS A 68 52.79 8.44 -29.11
CA LYS A 68 52.56 9.72 -28.43
C LYS A 68 51.06 10.04 -28.33
N THR A 69 50.33 9.84 -29.42
CA THR A 69 48.88 10.08 -29.49
C THR A 69 48.10 9.12 -28.60
N THR A 70 48.57 7.88 -28.45
CA THR A 70 47.94 6.91 -27.55
C THR A 70 48.26 7.22 -26.09
N ALA A 71 49.51 7.62 -25.79
CA ALA A 71 49.94 7.98 -24.44
C ALA A 71 49.15 9.18 -23.87
N THR A 72 48.80 10.18 -24.68
CA THR A 72 47.98 11.31 -24.21
C THR A 72 46.56 10.92 -23.82
N LYS A 73 46.06 9.76 -24.28
CA LYS A 73 44.75 9.23 -23.88
C LYS A 73 44.80 8.43 -22.57
N ILE A 74 45.99 8.10 -22.09
CA ILE A 74 46.19 7.25 -20.93
C ILE A 74 46.72 8.12 -19.79
N ASP A 75 45.85 8.48 -18.85
CA ASP A 75 46.24 9.09 -17.59
C ASP A 75 45.93 8.10 -16.46
N ILE A 76 47.00 7.57 -15.85
CA ILE A 76 46.88 6.53 -14.82
C ILE A 76 46.18 7.07 -13.57
N GLU A 77 46.57 8.26 -13.11
CA GLU A 77 46.04 8.82 -11.86
C GLU A 77 44.60 9.30 -12.06
N GLN A 78 44.31 9.96 -13.19
CA GLN A 78 42.93 10.32 -13.52
C GLN A 78 42.03 9.08 -13.65
N THR A 79 42.55 7.97 -14.19
CA THR A 79 41.80 6.71 -14.26
C THR A 79 41.50 6.16 -12.87
N LYS A 80 42.49 6.10 -11.96
CA LYS A 80 42.29 5.68 -10.56
C LYS A 80 41.25 6.55 -9.86
N ASP A 81 41.34 7.87 -10.01
CA ASP A 81 40.38 8.82 -9.46
C ASP A 81 38.97 8.61 -10.02
N SER A 82 38.86 8.19 -11.28
CA SER A 82 37.57 7.93 -11.91
C SER A 82 36.91 6.67 -11.35
N PHE A 83 37.68 5.59 -11.13
CA PHE A 83 37.18 4.42 -10.39
C PHE A 83 36.75 4.76 -8.96
N ALA A 84 37.52 5.58 -8.24
CA ALA A 84 37.18 6.00 -6.88
C ALA A 84 35.89 6.84 -6.84
N ARG A 85 35.73 7.78 -7.79
CA ARG A 85 34.53 8.62 -7.93
C ARG A 85 33.25 7.82 -8.17
N LEU A 86 33.33 6.73 -8.94
CA LEU A 86 32.19 5.85 -9.19
C LEU A 86 31.65 5.22 -7.89
N LEU A 87 32.53 4.82 -6.97
CA LEU A 87 32.14 4.27 -5.68
C LEU A 87 31.60 5.33 -4.71
N THR A 88 32.29 6.46 -4.59
CA THR A 88 31.91 7.51 -3.61
C THR A 88 30.58 8.20 -3.98
N ALA A 89 30.17 8.13 -5.25
CA ALA A 89 28.88 8.64 -5.70
C ALA A 89 27.67 7.77 -5.31
N ILE A 90 27.87 6.51 -4.89
CA ILE A 90 26.77 5.58 -4.58
C ILE A 90 25.95 6.07 -3.39
N GLU A 91 26.58 6.32 -2.24
CA GLU A 91 25.84 6.68 -1.01
C GLU A 91 25.04 7.98 -1.15
N PRO A 92 25.59 9.09 -1.70
CA PRO A 92 24.82 10.31 -1.94
C PRO A 92 23.63 10.09 -2.88
N ALA A 93 23.79 9.26 -3.92
CA ALA A 93 22.72 8.93 -4.85
C ALA A 93 21.58 8.16 -4.15
N LEU A 94 21.93 7.19 -3.30
CA LEU A 94 20.97 6.41 -2.53
C LEU A 94 20.20 7.28 -1.52
N GLU A 95 20.88 8.19 -0.82
CA GLU A 95 20.23 9.09 0.15
C GLU A 95 19.29 10.07 -0.55
N LYS A 96 19.69 10.59 -1.72
CA LYS A 96 18.81 11.41 -2.55
C LYS A 96 17.55 10.63 -2.99
N LEU A 97 17.72 9.42 -3.53
CA LEU A 97 16.59 8.58 -3.94
C LEU A 97 15.64 8.28 -2.77
N ARG A 98 16.19 8.03 -1.57
CA ARG A 98 15.41 7.81 -0.36
C ARG A 98 14.59 9.06 0.00
N SER A 99 15.20 10.24 -0.01
CA SER A 99 14.53 11.51 0.26
C SER A 99 13.40 11.75 -0.75
N ASP A 100 13.68 11.60 -2.04
CA ASP A 100 12.73 11.86 -3.13
C ASP A 100 11.49 10.95 -3.06
N HIS A 101 11.65 9.70 -2.63
CA HIS A 101 10.56 8.72 -2.57
C HIS A 101 9.88 8.60 -1.20
N ALA A 102 10.48 9.15 -0.13
CA ALA A 102 9.97 9.02 1.23
C ALA A 102 8.53 9.53 1.38
N GLY A 103 8.22 10.68 0.79
CA GLY A 103 6.88 11.28 0.85
C GLY A 103 5.82 10.41 0.16
N VAL A 104 6.11 9.93 -1.05
CA VAL A 104 5.19 9.09 -1.84
C VAL A 104 4.94 7.75 -1.15
N LEU A 105 5.99 7.09 -0.65
CA LEU A 105 5.87 5.82 0.08
C LEU A 105 5.07 5.99 1.37
N TYR A 106 5.32 7.08 2.11
CA TYR A 106 4.57 7.39 3.32
C TYR A 106 3.09 7.60 3.03
N GLN A 107 2.75 8.45 2.06
CA GLN A 107 1.36 8.73 1.69
C GLN A 107 0.64 7.48 1.19
N ALA A 108 1.29 6.68 0.32
CA ALA A 108 0.71 5.45 -0.18
C ALA A 108 0.41 4.45 0.94
N LYS A 109 1.35 4.27 1.89
CA LYS A 109 1.13 3.39 3.04
C LYS A 109 0.08 3.91 4.00
N GLU A 110 0.04 5.22 4.24
CA GLU A 110 -0.98 5.84 5.10
C GLU A 110 -2.38 5.66 4.49
N ASN A 111 -2.53 5.85 3.18
CA ASN A 111 -3.79 5.64 2.48
C ASN A 111 -4.25 4.17 2.51
N GLU A 112 -3.33 3.21 2.31
CA GLU A 112 -3.61 1.78 2.46
C GLU A 112 -4.10 1.44 3.87
N ALA A 113 -3.40 1.94 4.90
CA ALA A 113 -3.73 1.69 6.29
C ALA A 113 -5.08 2.33 6.70
N ARG A 114 -5.40 3.53 6.20
CA ARG A 114 -6.71 4.17 6.39
C ARG A 114 -7.84 3.39 5.72
N ALA A 115 -7.63 2.91 4.49
CA ALA A 115 -8.61 2.08 3.78
C ALA A 115 -8.85 0.75 4.51
N LEU A 116 -7.79 0.10 5.01
CA LEU A 116 -7.89 -1.14 5.80
C LEU A 116 -8.69 -0.91 7.08
N LYS A 117 -8.45 0.21 7.76
CA LYS A 117 -9.22 0.59 8.95
C LYS A 117 -10.69 0.82 8.61
N HIS A 118 -10.99 1.53 7.52
CA HIS A 118 -12.36 1.76 7.09
C HIS A 118 -13.10 0.43 6.81
N LEU A 119 -12.44 -0.51 6.13
CA LEU A 119 -12.96 -1.87 5.92
C LEU A 119 -13.24 -2.60 7.23
N ARG A 120 -12.29 -2.61 8.19
CA ARG A 120 -12.48 -3.28 9.49
C ARG A 120 -13.62 -2.65 10.30
N TRP A 121 -13.73 -1.32 10.28
CA TRP A 121 -14.85 -0.62 10.91
C TRP A 121 -16.18 -1.00 10.26
N PHE A 122 -16.23 -1.07 8.93
CA PHE A 122 -17.40 -1.48 8.18
C PHE A 122 -17.81 -2.92 8.55
N GLN A 123 -16.84 -3.84 8.59
CA GLN A 123 -17.07 -5.22 9.02
C GLN A 123 -17.62 -5.29 10.44
N GLN A 124 -17.15 -4.44 11.36
CA GLN A 124 -17.65 -4.40 12.73
C GLN A 124 -19.05 -3.86 12.86
N LYS A 125 -19.29 -2.71 12.24
CA LYS A 125 -20.58 -2.05 12.25
C LYS A 125 -21.67 -2.92 11.61
N HIS A 126 -21.29 -3.76 10.65
CA HIS A 126 -22.21 -4.59 9.88
C HIS A 126 -22.10 -6.10 10.16
N GLY A 127 -21.32 -6.51 11.17
CA GLY A 127 -21.22 -7.91 11.59
C GLY A 127 -20.65 -8.85 10.52
N LEU A 128 -19.78 -8.36 9.64
CA LEU A 128 -19.21 -9.10 8.49
C LEU A 128 -17.80 -9.64 8.75
N HIS A 129 -17.34 -9.66 10.00
CA HIS A 129 -15.97 -10.05 10.37
C HIS A 129 -15.59 -11.48 10.01
N TYR A 130 -16.58 -12.37 9.87
CA TYR A 130 -16.36 -13.81 9.65
C TYR A 130 -16.19 -14.18 8.16
N ARG A 131 -16.36 -13.24 7.23
CA ARG A 131 -16.26 -13.51 5.80
C ARG A 131 -15.52 -12.40 5.03
N ALA A 132 -15.01 -12.76 3.86
CA ALA A 132 -14.49 -11.82 2.88
C ALA A 132 -15.60 -11.27 1.97
N ALA A 133 -15.30 -10.17 1.28
CA ALA A 133 -16.17 -9.65 0.23
C ALA A 133 -16.16 -10.59 -0.99
N THR A 134 -17.31 -10.83 -1.58
CA THR A 134 -17.51 -11.75 -2.71
C THR A 134 -18.25 -11.06 -3.82
N TYR A 135 -17.58 -10.79 -4.94
CA TYR A 135 -18.14 -10.09 -6.09
C TYR A 135 -17.44 -10.56 -7.38
N PRO A 136 -18.08 -10.41 -8.55
CA PRO A 136 -17.46 -10.81 -9.81
C PRO A 136 -16.27 -9.90 -10.14
N GLU A 137 -15.16 -10.48 -10.59
CA GLU A 137 -13.98 -9.70 -11.02
C GLU A 137 -14.25 -8.88 -12.28
N SER A 138 -15.09 -9.41 -13.18
CA SER A 138 -15.50 -8.76 -14.42
C SER A 138 -16.99 -8.92 -14.65
N HIS A 139 -17.68 -7.79 -14.85
CA HIS A 139 -19.11 -7.77 -15.15
C HIS A 139 -19.40 -8.39 -16.53
N PHE A 140 -18.46 -8.32 -17.47
CA PHE A 140 -18.61 -8.91 -18.80
C PHE A 140 -18.81 -10.44 -18.71
N TYR A 141 -17.90 -11.15 -18.03
CA TYR A 141 -18.01 -12.60 -17.85
C TYR A 141 -19.17 -13.01 -16.95
N HIS A 142 -19.54 -12.16 -15.98
CA HIS A 142 -20.67 -12.43 -15.10
C HIS A 142 -21.99 -12.56 -15.85
N PHE A 143 -22.20 -11.70 -16.86
CA PHE A 143 -23.42 -11.67 -17.69
C PHE A 143 -23.31 -12.41 -19.02
N ALA A 144 -22.11 -12.83 -19.46
CA ALA A 144 -21.93 -13.58 -20.71
C ALA A 144 -22.84 -14.82 -20.81
N ILE A 145 -23.02 -15.56 -19.70
CA ILE A 145 -23.92 -16.72 -19.66
C ILE A 145 -25.40 -16.30 -19.80
N VAL A 146 -25.80 -15.20 -19.17
CA VAL A 146 -27.18 -14.69 -19.29
C VAL A 146 -27.45 -14.24 -20.72
N ALA A 147 -26.51 -13.55 -21.34
CA ALA A 147 -26.61 -13.13 -22.74
C ALA A 147 -26.68 -14.33 -23.70
N ALA A 148 -25.85 -15.36 -23.50
CA ALA A 148 -25.90 -16.58 -24.30
C ALA A 148 -27.23 -17.33 -24.14
N LEU A 149 -27.75 -17.43 -22.91
CA LEU A 149 -29.06 -18.03 -22.64
C LEU A 149 -30.20 -17.22 -23.27
N ALA A 150 -30.12 -15.88 -23.23
CA ALA A 150 -31.10 -15.02 -23.89
C ALA A 150 -31.12 -15.23 -25.41
N LEU A 151 -29.96 -15.38 -26.05
CA LEU A 151 -29.90 -15.69 -27.49
C LEU A 151 -30.60 -17.02 -27.82
N VAL A 152 -30.35 -18.06 -27.01
CA VAL A 152 -31.02 -19.36 -27.16
C VAL A 152 -32.52 -19.25 -26.93
N GLU A 153 -32.93 -18.47 -25.92
CA GLU A 153 -34.33 -18.16 -25.64
C GLU A 153 -34.98 -17.50 -26.85
N TRP A 154 -34.38 -16.47 -27.45
CA TRP A 154 -34.97 -15.75 -28.59
C TRP A 154 -35.21 -16.66 -29.79
N VAL A 155 -34.26 -17.54 -30.10
CA VAL A 155 -34.41 -18.52 -31.18
C VAL A 155 -35.52 -19.52 -30.83
N SER A 156 -35.54 -20.02 -29.60
CA SER A 156 -36.54 -21.01 -29.15
C SER A 156 -37.95 -20.43 -29.08
N LEU A 157 -38.09 -19.15 -28.70
CA LEU A 157 -39.36 -18.44 -28.61
C LEU A 157 -39.86 -17.92 -29.96
N SER A 158 -38.97 -17.75 -30.95
CA SER A 158 -39.33 -17.17 -32.23
C SER A 158 -40.42 -17.97 -32.95
N ALA A 159 -40.35 -19.30 -32.90
CA ALA A 159 -41.34 -20.18 -33.51
C ALA A 159 -42.75 -19.98 -32.90
N PHE A 160 -42.82 -19.65 -31.62
CA PHE A 160 -44.08 -19.47 -30.90
C PHE A 160 -44.78 -18.15 -31.20
N TYR A 161 -44.05 -17.13 -31.62
CA TYR A 161 -44.58 -15.82 -32.01
C TYR A 161 -44.61 -15.62 -33.54
N ALA A 162 -44.04 -16.55 -34.31
CA ALA A 162 -43.97 -16.49 -35.77
C ALA A 162 -45.35 -16.60 -36.43
N GLU A 163 -46.26 -17.40 -35.89
CA GLU A 163 -47.62 -17.59 -36.43
C GLU A 163 -48.49 -16.33 -36.34
N GLY A 164 -48.19 -15.46 -35.38
CA GLY A 164 -48.90 -14.20 -35.14
C GLY A 164 -48.29 -12.97 -35.82
N SER A 165 -47.26 -13.14 -36.64
CA SER A 165 -46.52 -12.03 -37.26
C SER A 165 -46.41 -12.17 -38.77
N ASP A 166 -46.69 -11.09 -39.50
CA ASP A 166 -46.58 -11.01 -40.96
C ASP A 166 -45.14 -11.22 -41.47
N PHE A 167 -44.14 -10.99 -40.62
CA PHE A 167 -42.73 -11.25 -40.90
C PHE A 167 -42.31 -12.70 -40.58
N GLY A 168 -43.26 -13.57 -40.21
CA GLY A 168 -43.03 -14.96 -39.85
C GLY A 168 -41.98 -15.10 -38.73
N LEU A 169 -41.00 -15.98 -38.94
CA LEU A 169 -39.93 -16.24 -37.97
C LEU A 169 -39.16 -14.97 -37.56
N LEU A 170 -38.92 -14.06 -38.51
CA LEU A 170 -38.19 -12.81 -38.24
C LEU A 170 -38.97 -11.91 -37.26
N GLY A 171 -40.28 -11.79 -37.44
CA GLY A 171 -41.15 -11.06 -36.53
C GLY A 171 -41.25 -11.71 -35.15
N GLY A 172 -41.32 -13.05 -35.11
CA GLY A 172 -41.27 -13.82 -33.87
C GLY A 172 -39.97 -13.58 -33.07
N VAL A 173 -38.82 -13.54 -33.74
CA VAL A 173 -37.52 -13.20 -33.11
C VAL A 173 -37.55 -11.78 -32.53
N LEU A 174 -38.07 -10.79 -33.27
CA LEU A 174 -38.09 -9.38 -32.81
C LEU A 174 -38.99 -9.19 -31.58
N ILE A 175 -40.17 -9.84 -31.56
CA ILE A 175 -41.09 -9.81 -30.40
C ILE A 175 -40.45 -10.51 -29.19
N ALA A 176 -39.88 -11.71 -29.39
CA ALA A 176 -39.21 -12.47 -28.33
C ALA A 176 -38.02 -11.70 -27.74
N MET A 177 -37.22 -11.05 -28.59
CA MET A 177 -36.11 -10.20 -28.18
C MET A 177 -36.59 -9.02 -27.32
N GLY A 178 -37.61 -8.29 -27.77
CA GLY A 178 -38.15 -7.15 -27.01
C GLY A 178 -38.66 -7.55 -25.63
N LEU A 179 -39.46 -8.61 -25.55
CA LEU A 179 -40.00 -9.13 -24.29
C LEU A 179 -38.92 -9.65 -23.35
N SER A 180 -37.96 -10.43 -23.87
CA SER A 180 -36.85 -10.98 -23.10
C SER A 180 -35.95 -9.87 -22.55
N VAL A 181 -35.63 -8.82 -23.31
CA VAL A 181 -34.84 -7.67 -22.81
C VAL A 181 -35.55 -6.97 -21.66
N VAL A 182 -36.86 -6.71 -21.77
CA VAL A 182 -37.64 -6.08 -20.70
C VAL A 182 -37.66 -6.97 -19.45
N ASN A 183 -37.99 -8.25 -19.60
CA ASN A 183 -38.10 -9.21 -18.50
C ASN A 183 -36.75 -9.46 -17.80
N ILE A 184 -35.66 -9.66 -18.55
CA ILE A 184 -34.31 -9.82 -18.00
C ILE A 184 -33.90 -8.56 -17.25
N SER A 185 -34.18 -7.37 -17.79
CA SER A 185 -33.85 -6.09 -17.14
C SER A 185 -34.59 -5.93 -15.81
N LEU A 186 -35.90 -6.19 -15.78
CA LEU A 186 -36.71 -6.16 -14.56
C LEU A 186 -36.20 -7.18 -13.52
N ALA A 187 -35.88 -8.40 -13.96
CA ALA A 187 -35.38 -9.46 -13.09
C ALA A 187 -34.00 -9.13 -12.49
N ILE A 188 -33.05 -8.64 -13.29
CA ILE A 188 -31.73 -8.19 -12.83
C ILE A 188 -31.87 -7.04 -11.85
N LEU A 189 -32.73 -6.05 -12.15
CA LEU A 189 -32.96 -4.91 -11.27
C LEU A 189 -33.56 -5.38 -9.94
N ALA A 190 -34.58 -6.24 -9.96
CA ALA A 190 -35.18 -6.83 -8.76
C ALA A 190 -34.15 -7.58 -7.91
N GLY A 191 -33.32 -8.41 -8.55
CA GLY A 191 -32.23 -9.13 -7.90
C GLY A 191 -31.18 -8.20 -7.27
N SER A 192 -30.82 -7.12 -7.97
CA SER A 192 -29.86 -6.14 -7.46
C SER A 192 -30.37 -5.43 -6.20
N LEU A 193 -31.67 -5.16 -6.13
CA LEU A 193 -32.33 -4.57 -4.96
C LEU A 193 -32.45 -5.57 -3.80
N LEU A 194 -32.65 -6.86 -4.08
CA LEU A 194 -32.70 -7.90 -3.03
C LEU A 194 -31.42 -7.97 -2.19
N ARG A 195 -30.26 -7.52 -2.68
CA ARG A 195 -29.03 -7.40 -1.87
C ARG A 195 -29.25 -6.54 -0.63
N PHE A 196 -30.05 -5.48 -0.72
CA PHE A 196 -30.33 -4.57 0.39
C PHE A 196 -31.18 -5.20 1.49
N VAL A 197 -31.81 -6.35 1.25
CA VAL A 197 -32.48 -7.14 2.30
C VAL A 197 -31.49 -7.64 3.35
N ASN A 198 -30.22 -7.82 2.98
CA ASN A 198 -29.15 -8.25 3.87
C ASN A 198 -28.65 -7.15 4.83
N HIS A 199 -29.11 -5.90 4.67
CA HIS A 199 -28.64 -4.80 5.50
C HIS A 199 -29.17 -4.92 6.94
N GLN A 200 -28.32 -4.67 7.95
CA GLN A 200 -28.74 -4.74 9.37
C GLN A 200 -29.83 -3.75 9.78
N ARG A 201 -30.06 -2.67 9.01
CA ARG A 201 -31.01 -1.62 9.37
C ARG A 201 -32.38 -1.95 8.73
N PRO A 202 -33.50 -1.75 9.43
CA PRO A 202 -34.82 -2.16 8.92
C PRO A 202 -35.29 -1.30 7.74
N ARG A 203 -34.93 -0.01 7.70
CA ARG A 203 -35.33 0.92 6.63
C ARG A 203 -34.89 0.48 5.21
N PRO A 204 -33.58 0.27 4.93
CA PRO A 204 -33.15 -0.17 3.60
C PRO A 204 -33.71 -1.55 3.24
N ARG A 205 -33.85 -2.44 4.23
CA ARG A 205 -34.44 -3.77 4.05
C ARG A 205 -35.91 -3.69 3.58
N LEU A 206 -36.72 -2.84 4.22
CA LEU A 206 -38.14 -2.67 3.86
C LEU A 206 -38.29 -2.06 2.47
N LEU A 207 -37.56 -0.97 2.18
CA LEU A 207 -37.60 -0.31 0.87
C LEU A 207 -37.17 -1.24 -0.26
N ALA A 208 -36.14 -2.06 -0.03
CA ALA A 208 -35.68 -3.06 -0.98
C ALA A 208 -36.74 -4.13 -1.25
N LEU A 209 -37.41 -4.62 -0.21
CA LEU A 209 -38.46 -5.62 -0.35
C LEU A 209 -39.66 -5.06 -1.14
N THR A 210 -40.13 -3.86 -0.80
CA THR A 210 -41.25 -3.23 -1.52
C THR A 210 -40.92 -2.97 -2.98
N ALA A 211 -39.71 -2.49 -3.27
CA ALA A 211 -39.27 -2.22 -4.63
C ALA A 211 -39.06 -3.51 -5.44
N ALA A 212 -38.47 -4.55 -4.85
CA ALA A 212 -38.30 -5.86 -5.50
C ALA A 212 -39.66 -6.51 -5.81
N THR A 213 -40.61 -6.47 -4.87
CA THR A 213 -41.98 -6.98 -5.08
C THR A 213 -42.68 -6.25 -6.21
N PHE A 214 -42.56 -4.91 -6.27
CA PHE A 214 -43.11 -4.13 -7.38
C PHE A 214 -42.52 -4.55 -8.73
N LEU A 215 -41.19 -4.73 -8.81
CA LEU A 215 -40.53 -5.17 -10.05
C LEU A 215 -40.91 -6.59 -10.46
N TYR A 216 -41.07 -7.52 -9.51
CA TYR A 216 -41.57 -8.85 -9.82
C TYR A 216 -43.04 -8.82 -10.27
N ALA A 217 -43.87 -7.93 -9.72
CA ALA A 217 -45.22 -7.72 -10.20
C ALA A 217 -45.23 -7.18 -11.64
N CYS A 218 -44.35 -6.22 -11.98
CA CYS A 218 -44.17 -5.75 -13.35
C CYS A 218 -43.67 -6.87 -14.29
N PHE A 219 -42.71 -7.69 -13.84
CA PHE A 219 -42.20 -8.84 -14.59
C PHE A 219 -43.32 -9.84 -14.89
N LEU A 220 -44.13 -10.18 -13.89
CA LEU A 220 -45.29 -11.07 -14.05
C LEU A 220 -46.32 -10.45 -14.99
N LEU A 221 -46.60 -9.16 -14.86
CA LEU A 221 -47.53 -8.44 -15.74
C LEU A 221 -47.09 -8.52 -17.21
N VAL A 222 -45.81 -8.24 -17.50
CA VAL A 222 -45.26 -8.33 -18.88
C VAL A 222 -45.32 -9.77 -19.39
N THR A 223 -44.97 -10.74 -18.56
CA THR A 223 -44.96 -12.17 -18.94
C THR A 223 -46.36 -12.71 -19.23
N LEU A 224 -47.34 -12.39 -18.38
CA LEU A 224 -48.73 -12.82 -18.54
C LEU A 224 -49.39 -12.11 -19.73
N THR A 225 -49.17 -10.80 -19.90
CA THR A 225 -49.71 -10.07 -21.06
C THR A 225 -49.11 -10.56 -22.37
N ALA A 226 -47.83 -10.94 -22.40
CA ALA A 226 -47.18 -11.55 -23.55
C ALA A 226 -47.75 -12.93 -23.91
N ALA A 227 -48.13 -13.73 -22.92
CA ALA A 227 -48.81 -15.01 -23.12
C ALA A 227 -50.23 -14.80 -23.67
N HIS A 228 -51.00 -13.88 -23.09
CA HIS A 228 -52.33 -13.50 -23.62
C HIS A 228 -52.25 -12.90 -25.03
N TYR A 229 -51.20 -12.14 -25.32
CA TYR A 229 -50.92 -11.59 -26.65
C TYR A 229 -50.73 -12.69 -27.67
N ARG A 230 -49.94 -13.72 -27.34
CA ARG A 230 -49.78 -14.89 -28.21
C ARG A 230 -51.10 -15.58 -28.52
N VAL A 231 -51.91 -15.89 -27.50
CA VAL A 231 -53.20 -16.57 -27.72
C VAL A 231 -54.10 -15.71 -28.62
N ALA A 232 -54.14 -14.39 -28.39
CA ALA A 232 -54.90 -13.46 -29.22
C ALA A 232 -54.41 -13.41 -30.67
N THR A 233 -53.09 -13.40 -30.90
CA THR A 233 -52.54 -13.41 -32.27
C THR A 233 -52.82 -14.73 -33.00
N ASN A 234 -52.72 -15.86 -32.30
CA ASN A 234 -52.99 -17.17 -32.88
C ASN A 234 -54.47 -17.33 -33.27
N ASP A 235 -55.40 -16.86 -32.44
CA ASP A 235 -56.84 -16.92 -32.76
C ASP A 235 -57.20 -16.04 -33.95
N ILE A 236 -56.59 -14.85 -34.07
CA ILE A 236 -56.79 -13.95 -35.22
C ILE A 236 -56.21 -14.58 -36.49
N ALA A 237 -55.01 -15.16 -36.43
CA ALA A 237 -54.38 -15.85 -37.56
C ALA A 237 -55.20 -17.06 -38.05
N GLN A 238 -55.70 -17.90 -37.12
CA GLN A 238 -56.58 -19.03 -37.45
C GLN A 238 -57.93 -18.57 -38.03
N SER A 239 -58.50 -17.50 -37.50
CA SER A 239 -59.75 -16.92 -38.01
C SER A 239 -59.58 -16.43 -39.46
N GLN A 240 -58.46 -15.79 -39.79
CA GLN A 240 -58.17 -15.32 -41.16
C GLN A 240 -57.93 -16.48 -42.14
N ALA A 241 -57.27 -17.56 -41.71
CA ALA A 241 -57.04 -18.77 -42.52
C ALA A 241 -58.35 -19.53 -42.85
N SER A 242 -59.32 -19.53 -41.93
CA SER A 242 -60.63 -20.16 -42.14
C SER A 242 -61.53 -19.42 -43.14
N VAL A 243 -61.33 -18.09 -43.31
CA VAL A 243 -62.09 -17.26 -44.26
C VAL A 243 -61.55 -17.40 -45.69
N SER A 244 -60.24 -17.60 -45.84
CA SER A 244 -59.58 -17.77 -47.15
C SER A 244 -59.79 -19.17 -47.77
N THR A 245 -60.12 -20.18 -46.96
CA THR A 245 -60.40 -21.55 -47.46
C THR A 245 -61.78 -21.70 -48.12
N HIS A 246 -62.69 -20.74 -47.94
CA HIS A 246 -64.03 -20.74 -48.54
C HIS A 246 -64.22 -19.75 -49.70
N SER A 247 -63.14 -19.08 -50.15
CA SER A 247 -63.20 -18.14 -51.27
C SER A 247 -62.13 -18.46 -52.31
N ALA A 248 -62.54 -18.91 -53.50
CA ALA A 248 -61.66 -19.32 -54.61
C ALA A 248 -60.96 -18.15 -55.33
N MET A 249 -60.90 -16.96 -54.75
CA MET A 249 -60.22 -15.79 -55.30
C MET A 249 -59.38 -15.11 -54.21
N PRO A 250 -58.08 -14.89 -54.43
CA PRO A 250 -57.23 -14.19 -53.47
C PRO A 250 -57.58 -12.70 -53.51
N VAL A 251 -58.39 -12.24 -52.56
CA VAL A 251 -58.55 -10.80 -52.30
C VAL A 251 -57.38 -10.39 -51.39
N PRO A 252 -56.51 -9.45 -51.80
CA PRO A 252 -55.47 -8.95 -50.91
C PRO A 252 -56.16 -8.27 -49.73
N SER A 253 -55.83 -8.72 -48.52
CA SER A 253 -56.25 -8.10 -47.27
C SER A 253 -55.74 -6.66 -47.24
N LEU A 254 -56.63 -5.71 -47.55
CA LEU A 254 -56.40 -4.25 -47.53
C LEU A 254 -56.38 -3.66 -46.11
N VAL A 255 -56.39 -4.51 -45.07
CA VAL A 255 -56.31 -4.07 -43.68
C VAL A 255 -54.85 -3.71 -43.39
N PRO A 256 -54.53 -2.47 -42.99
CA PRO A 256 -53.18 -2.10 -42.61
C PRO A 256 -52.73 -2.98 -41.44
N THR A 257 -51.54 -3.57 -41.55
CA THR A 257 -50.91 -4.48 -40.58
C THR A 257 -50.93 -3.97 -39.13
N ASP A 258 -50.86 -2.65 -38.95
CA ASP A 258 -50.94 -2.02 -37.63
C ASP A 258 -52.29 -2.28 -36.93
N VAL A 259 -53.39 -2.32 -37.71
CA VAL A 259 -54.75 -2.49 -37.17
C VAL A 259 -54.95 -3.86 -36.54
N ASP A 260 -54.36 -4.91 -37.11
CA ASP A 260 -54.48 -6.28 -36.59
C ASP A 260 -53.63 -6.51 -35.35
N GLN A 261 -52.45 -5.90 -35.26
CA GLN A 261 -51.64 -5.91 -34.03
C GLN A 261 -52.34 -5.18 -32.88
N TRP A 262 -52.97 -4.03 -33.13
CA TRP A 262 -53.76 -3.30 -32.13
C TRP A 262 -55.02 -4.07 -31.69
N ARG A 263 -55.66 -4.81 -32.60
CA ARG A 263 -56.77 -5.72 -32.28
C ARG A 263 -56.31 -6.87 -31.38
N ALA A 264 -55.20 -7.51 -31.72
CA ALA A 264 -54.60 -8.58 -30.92
C ALA A 264 -54.24 -8.08 -29.50
N ALA A 265 -53.60 -6.91 -29.39
CA ALA A 265 -53.27 -6.30 -28.10
C ALA A 265 -54.51 -5.98 -27.25
N ARG A 266 -55.58 -5.46 -27.87
CA ARG A 266 -56.85 -5.17 -27.17
C ARG A 266 -57.52 -6.45 -26.68
N LEU A 267 -57.57 -7.50 -27.51
CA LEU A 267 -58.15 -8.80 -27.14
C LEU A 267 -57.33 -9.45 -26.01
N ALA A 268 -56.01 -9.40 -26.11
CA ALA A 268 -55.11 -9.88 -25.07
C ALA A 268 -55.35 -9.17 -23.73
N TRP A 269 -55.53 -7.85 -23.74
CA TRP A 269 -55.85 -7.10 -22.52
C TRP A 269 -57.22 -7.46 -21.93
N GLN A 270 -58.24 -7.62 -22.78
CA GLN A 270 -59.58 -8.04 -22.34
C GLN A 270 -59.56 -9.42 -21.67
N ARG A 271 -58.81 -10.36 -22.25
CA ARG A 271 -58.61 -11.71 -21.68
C ARG A 271 -57.80 -11.69 -20.39
N PHE A 272 -56.74 -10.89 -20.34
CA PHE A 272 -55.96 -10.70 -19.12
C PHE A 272 -56.82 -10.10 -17.98
N ALA A 273 -57.71 -9.15 -18.30
CA ALA A 273 -58.60 -8.54 -17.30
C ALA A 273 -59.68 -9.49 -16.78
N SER A 274 -60.18 -10.43 -17.60
CA SER A 274 -61.20 -11.40 -17.20
C SER A 274 -60.61 -12.65 -16.54
N ASN A 275 -59.47 -13.14 -17.04
CA ASN A 275 -58.76 -14.31 -16.54
C ASN A 275 -57.23 -14.10 -16.63
N PRO A 276 -56.62 -13.46 -15.62
CA PRO A 276 -55.22 -13.02 -15.71
C PRO A 276 -54.20 -14.16 -15.80
N ILE A 277 -54.52 -15.34 -15.26
CA ILE A 277 -53.59 -16.48 -15.16
C ILE A 277 -53.99 -17.64 -16.09
N GLY A 278 -55.26 -17.76 -16.45
CA GLY A 278 -55.72 -18.88 -17.27
C GLY A 278 -55.41 -18.70 -18.75
N PHE A 279 -54.83 -19.74 -19.34
CA PHE A 279 -54.58 -19.84 -20.78
C PHE A 279 -55.25 -21.09 -21.34
N GLU A 280 -55.85 -20.96 -22.52
CA GLU A 280 -56.51 -22.06 -23.24
C GLU A 280 -55.52 -22.85 -24.14
N ASP A 281 -54.22 -22.51 -24.08
CA ASP A 281 -53.15 -23.11 -24.89
C ASP A 281 -51.96 -23.58 -24.02
N VAL A 282 -51.45 -24.78 -24.31
CA VAL A 282 -50.31 -25.41 -23.61
C VAL A 282 -49.01 -24.63 -23.86
N PHE A 283 -48.83 -24.08 -25.07
CA PHE A 283 -47.58 -23.40 -25.37
C PHE A 283 -47.44 -22.05 -24.67
N SER A 284 -48.55 -21.35 -24.40
CA SER A 284 -48.57 -20.17 -23.54
C SER A 284 -48.14 -20.47 -22.10
N TRP A 285 -48.50 -21.64 -21.55
CA TRP A 285 -47.98 -22.10 -20.26
C TRP A 285 -46.46 -22.34 -20.29
N ILE A 286 -45.94 -22.94 -21.37
CA ILE A 286 -44.50 -23.16 -21.55
C ILE A 286 -43.75 -21.82 -21.59
N LEU A 287 -44.28 -20.81 -22.28
CA LEU A 287 -43.68 -19.47 -22.34
C LEU A 287 -43.56 -18.83 -20.95
N VAL A 288 -44.62 -18.89 -20.14
CA VAL A 288 -44.61 -18.34 -18.79
C VAL A 288 -43.59 -19.06 -17.90
N VAL A 289 -43.56 -20.40 -17.95
CA VAL A 289 -42.61 -21.20 -17.16
C VAL A 289 -41.17 -20.89 -17.57
N LEU A 290 -40.89 -20.84 -18.88
CA LEU A 290 -39.56 -20.54 -19.40
C LEU A 290 -39.10 -19.13 -18.98
N ALA A 291 -39.99 -18.14 -19.12
CA ALA A 291 -39.73 -16.77 -18.67
C ALA A 291 -39.44 -16.72 -17.17
N LEU A 292 -40.20 -17.44 -16.33
CA LEU A 292 -39.94 -17.53 -14.89
C LEU A 292 -38.56 -18.13 -14.58
N VAL A 293 -38.17 -19.21 -15.27
CA VAL A 293 -36.84 -19.83 -15.06
C VAL A 293 -35.71 -18.86 -15.42
N PHE A 294 -35.77 -18.22 -16.58
CA PHE A 294 -34.78 -17.22 -16.98
C PHE A 294 -34.82 -15.98 -16.08
N GLY A 295 -36.00 -15.56 -15.65
CA GLY A 295 -36.20 -14.48 -14.68
C GLY A 295 -35.54 -14.78 -13.34
N ILE A 296 -35.71 -15.99 -12.79
CA ILE A 296 -35.05 -16.42 -11.55
C ILE A 296 -33.53 -16.40 -11.72
N PHE A 297 -33.02 -16.93 -12.83
CA PHE A 297 -31.57 -16.95 -13.11
C PHE A 297 -30.99 -15.54 -13.28
N ALA A 298 -31.66 -14.68 -14.06
CA ALA A 298 -31.29 -13.28 -14.25
C ALA A 298 -31.34 -12.49 -12.94
N SER A 299 -32.34 -12.76 -12.10
CA SER A 299 -32.46 -12.16 -10.78
C SER A 299 -31.35 -12.61 -9.82
N TYR A 300 -31.03 -13.91 -9.81
CA TYR A 300 -29.87 -14.43 -9.08
C TYR A 300 -28.55 -13.77 -9.53
N LYS A 301 -28.39 -13.55 -10.83
CA LYS A 301 -27.23 -12.83 -11.40
C LYS A 301 -27.22 -11.36 -10.98
N GLY A 302 -28.37 -10.68 -10.96
CA GLY A 302 -28.51 -9.33 -10.42
C GLY A 302 -28.16 -9.24 -8.93
N TYR A 303 -28.56 -10.23 -8.13
CA TYR A 303 -28.21 -10.33 -6.71
C TYR A 303 -26.71 -10.49 -6.48
N ARG A 304 -26.00 -11.16 -7.39
CA ARG A 304 -24.54 -11.31 -7.35
C ARG A 304 -23.79 -10.31 -8.24
N LEU A 305 -24.43 -9.19 -8.62
CA LEU A 305 -23.77 -8.14 -9.40
C LEU A 305 -22.55 -7.55 -8.67
N ASP A 306 -22.62 -7.48 -7.34
CA ASP A 306 -21.52 -7.13 -6.44
C ASP A 306 -21.83 -7.81 -5.08
N ASP A 307 -21.09 -7.51 -4.01
CA ASP A 307 -21.19 -8.24 -2.74
C ASP A 307 -22.65 -8.33 -2.21
N PRO A 308 -23.13 -9.49 -1.75
CA PRO A 308 -24.48 -9.63 -1.23
C PRO A 308 -24.84 -8.57 -0.17
N TYR A 309 -23.85 -8.09 0.59
CA TYR A 309 -24.01 -6.95 1.48
C TYR A 309 -23.66 -5.63 0.74
N PRO A 310 -24.64 -4.70 0.59
CA PRO A 310 -24.41 -3.45 -0.13
C PRO A 310 -23.25 -2.62 0.43
N GLY A 311 -22.42 -2.07 -0.46
CA GLY A 311 -21.26 -1.24 -0.13
C GLY A 311 -20.00 -2.01 0.29
N TYR A 312 -20.09 -3.31 0.61
CA TYR A 312 -18.91 -4.05 1.06
C TYR A 312 -17.87 -4.25 -0.04
N GLY A 313 -18.31 -4.63 -1.24
CA GLY A 313 -17.43 -4.85 -2.38
C GLY A 313 -16.69 -3.59 -2.84
N GLU A 314 -17.31 -2.41 -2.73
CA GLU A 314 -16.66 -1.12 -3.05
C GLU A 314 -15.50 -0.81 -2.08
N ILE A 315 -15.73 -0.99 -0.78
CA ILE A 315 -14.70 -0.73 0.25
C ILE A 315 -13.53 -1.72 0.12
N ASP A 316 -13.82 -2.98 -0.21
CA ASP A 316 -12.76 -3.98 -0.47
C ASP A 316 -11.96 -3.64 -1.74
N ARG A 317 -12.63 -3.23 -2.82
CA ARG A 317 -11.96 -2.75 -4.04
C ARG A 317 -11.10 -1.53 -3.78
N GLU A 318 -11.56 -0.59 -2.96
CA GLU A 318 -10.76 0.57 -2.55
C GLU A 318 -9.48 0.15 -1.81
N LEU A 319 -9.58 -0.76 -0.84
CA LEU A 319 -8.41 -1.31 -0.15
C LEU A 319 -7.44 -1.98 -1.14
N LYS A 320 -7.94 -2.82 -2.05
CA LYS A 320 -7.12 -3.49 -3.07
C LYS A 320 -6.40 -2.48 -3.96
N ARG A 321 -7.08 -1.41 -4.41
CA ARG A 321 -6.47 -0.32 -5.19
C ARG A 321 -5.35 0.36 -4.42
N ARG A 322 -5.59 0.78 -3.17
CA ARG A 322 -4.57 1.44 -2.33
C ARG A 322 -3.38 0.55 -2.03
N ARG A 323 -3.62 -0.74 -1.78
CA ARG A 323 -2.56 -1.73 -1.60
C ARG A 323 -1.72 -1.89 -2.86
N ALA A 324 -2.35 -2.01 -4.03
CA ALA A 324 -1.63 -2.07 -5.30
C ALA A 324 -0.78 -0.80 -5.54
N THR A 325 -1.29 0.39 -5.20
CA THR A 325 -0.51 1.64 -5.29
C THR A 325 0.71 1.61 -4.36
N TYR A 326 0.57 1.15 -3.12
CA TYR A 326 1.69 1.02 -2.18
C TYR A 326 2.74 0.02 -2.66
N GLU A 327 2.32 -1.17 -3.11
CA GLU A 327 3.24 -2.19 -3.64
C GLU A 327 3.95 -1.71 -4.92
N ALA A 328 3.24 -1.01 -5.81
CA ALA A 328 3.84 -0.41 -7.01
C ALA A 328 4.90 0.64 -6.65
N ALA A 329 4.64 1.50 -5.66
CA ALA A 329 5.62 2.48 -5.17
C ALA A 329 6.84 1.79 -4.53
N LYS A 330 6.62 0.71 -3.77
CA LYS A 330 7.68 -0.10 -3.15
C LYS A 330 8.59 -0.73 -4.22
N VAL A 331 8.00 -1.39 -5.21
CA VAL A 331 8.73 -2.01 -6.33
C VAL A 331 9.44 -0.95 -7.17
N GLY A 332 8.79 0.19 -7.43
CA GLY A 332 9.39 1.33 -8.13
C GLY A 332 10.65 1.84 -7.44
N TYR A 333 10.57 2.07 -6.12
CA TYR A 333 11.72 2.48 -5.31
C TYR A 333 12.84 1.42 -5.31
N CYS A 334 12.50 0.14 -5.18
CA CYS A 334 13.50 -0.94 -5.26
C CYS A 334 14.25 -0.92 -6.59
N ARG A 335 13.51 -0.79 -7.71
CA ARG A 335 14.08 -0.77 -9.06
C ARG A 335 15.04 0.40 -9.27
N VAL A 336 14.70 1.61 -8.82
CA VAL A 336 15.60 2.77 -9.00
C VAL A 336 16.86 2.66 -8.13
N VAL A 337 16.77 2.04 -6.95
CA VAL A 337 17.93 1.74 -6.11
C VAL A 337 18.83 0.70 -6.77
N ASP A 338 18.27 -0.41 -7.24
CA ASP A 338 19.03 -1.45 -7.95
C ASP A 338 19.73 -0.89 -9.19
N HIS A 339 19.07 0.02 -9.91
CA HIS A 339 19.64 0.68 -11.09
C HIS A 339 20.89 1.51 -10.79
N VAL A 340 21.04 2.09 -9.59
CA VAL A 340 22.28 2.80 -9.19
C VAL A 340 23.46 1.84 -9.21
N PHE A 341 23.32 0.67 -8.59
CA PHE A 341 24.39 -0.32 -8.54
C PHE A 341 24.71 -0.88 -9.92
N ASP A 342 23.68 -1.24 -10.69
CA ASP A 342 23.86 -1.81 -12.03
C ASP A 342 24.54 -0.79 -12.97
N ARG A 343 24.15 0.49 -12.88
CA ARG A 343 24.78 1.59 -13.63
C ARG A 343 26.25 1.77 -13.24
N THR A 344 26.58 1.77 -11.94
CA THR A 344 27.97 1.90 -11.48
C THR A 344 28.84 0.77 -12.01
N LEU A 345 28.36 -0.48 -11.96
CA LEU A 345 29.09 -1.64 -12.49
C LEU A 345 29.27 -1.55 -14.01
N GLN A 346 28.27 -1.06 -14.74
CA GLN A 346 28.34 -0.88 -16.19
C GLN A 346 29.34 0.23 -16.58
N GLU A 347 29.30 1.39 -15.92
CA GLU A 347 30.24 2.49 -16.14
C GLU A 347 31.68 2.05 -15.81
N GLN A 348 31.87 1.27 -14.74
CA GLN A 348 33.16 0.69 -14.39
C GLN A 348 33.66 -0.29 -15.47
N ALA A 349 32.80 -1.17 -15.97
CA ALA A 349 33.17 -2.14 -17.01
C ALA A 349 33.56 -1.42 -18.31
N HIS A 350 32.84 -0.36 -18.67
CA HIS A 350 33.18 0.48 -19.82
C HIS A 350 34.55 1.15 -19.63
N LEU A 351 34.79 1.79 -18.48
CA LEU A 351 36.07 2.43 -18.16
C LEU A 351 37.24 1.43 -18.22
N LEU A 352 37.08 0.24 -17.63
CA LEU A 352 38.10 -0.80 -17.66
C LEU A 352 38.39 -1.28 -19.08
N SER A 353 37.34 -1.52 -19.87
CA SER A 353 37.49 -1.96 -21.27
C SER A 353 38.20 -0.91 -22.11
N GLU A 354 37.84 0.37 -21.96
CA GLU A 354 38.43 1.49 -22.70
C GLU A 354 39.92 1.62 -22.39
N VAL A 355 40.29 1.69 -21.10
CA VAL A 355 41.69 1.82 -20.69
C VAL A 355 42.50 0.60 -21.09
N LYS A 356 41.98 -0.61 -20.90
CA LYS A 356 42.64 -1.85 -21.32
C LYS A 356 42.94 -1.84 -22.82
N SER A 357 41.97 -1.45 -23.65
CA SER A 357 42.16 -1.39 -25.11
C SER A 357 43.26 -0.41 -25.52
N ASN A 358 43.34 0.75 -24.85
CA ASN A 358 44.38 1.75 -25.11
C ASN A 358 45.77 1.25 -24.67
N LEU A 359 45.86 0.57 -23.53
CA LEU A 359 47.11 0.00 -23.02
C LEU A 359 47.62 -1.13 -23.93
N GLU A 360 46.75 -2.06 -24.34
CA GLU A 360 47.09 -3.14 -25.27
C GLU A 360 47.53 -2.59 -26.63
N TYR A 361 46.84 -1.56 -27.14
CA TYR A 361 47.25 -0.90 -28.38
C TYR A 361 48.62 -0.24 -28.26
N TYR A 362 48.93 0.42 -27.14
CA TYR A 362 50.26 0.98 -26.89
C TYR A 362 51.34 -0.10 -26.89
N GLN A 363 51.11 -1.24 -26.22
CA GLN A 363 52.03 -2.38 -26.20
C GLN A 363 52.25 -2.98 -27.59
N GLN A 364 51.20 -3.07 -28.42
CA GLN A 364 51.34 -3.50 -29.81
C GLN A 364 52.23 -2.55 -30.62
N LEU A 365 52.11 -1.23 -30.43
CA LEU A 365 52.97 -0.24 -31.07
C LEU A 365 54.44 -0.38 -30.62
N VAL A 366 54.68 -0.66 -29.33
CA VAL A 366 56.01 -0.95 -28.77
C VAL A 366 56.61 -2.20 -29.44
N SER A 367 55.86 -3.31 -29.50
CA SER A 367 56.32 -4.54 -30.16
C SER A 367 56.66 -4.31 -31.63
N LYS A 368 55.76 -3.64 -32.36
CA LYS A 368 55.94 -3.35 -33.79
C LYS A 368 57.17 -2.49 -34.07
N THR A 369 57.52 -1.59 -33.16
CA THR A 369 58.74 -0.77 -33.24
C THR A 369 60.00 -1.62 -33.16
N GLU A 370 60.06 -2.58 -32.23
CA GLU A 370 61.20 -3.50 -32.12
C GLU A 370 61.22 -4.53 -33.26
N ASP A 371 60.05 -4.95 -33.77
CA ASP A 371 59.95 -5.82 -34.94
C ASP A 371 60.50 -5.16 -36.20
N ASP A 372 60.13 -3.91 -36.48
CA ASP A 372 60.65 -3.13 -37.62
C ASP A 372 62.17 -2.93 -37.52
N ARG A 373 62.69 -2.67 -36.30
CA ARG A 373 64.13 -2.55 -36.04
C ARG A 373 64.87 -3.87 -36.29
N ARG A 374 64.32 -4.99 -35.80
CA ARG A 374 64.90 -6.32 -36.02
C ARG A 374 64.85 -6.72 -37.49
N ALA A 375 63.78 -6.38 -38.21
CA ALA A 375 63.67 -6.59 -39.64
C ALA A 375 64.74 -5.79 -40.41
N PHE A 376 64.89 -4.50 -40.11
CA PHE A 376 65.94 -3.69 -40.70
C PHE A 376 67.34 -4.27 -40.46
N ALA A 377 67.67 -4.67 -39.23
CA ALA A 377 68.99 -5.21 -38.90
C ALA A 377 69.29 -6.49 -39.71
N ARG A 378 68.28 -7.35 -39.93
CA ARG A 378 68.41 -8.53 -40.80
C ARG A 378 68.59 -8.14 -42.26
N ASP A 379 67.76 -7.24 -42.78
CA ASP A 379 67.82 -6.78 -44.18
C ASP A 379 69.16 -6.10 -44.49
N ALA A 380 69.67 -5.28 -43.58
CA ALA A 380 70.95 -4.60 -43.73
C ALA A 380 72.14 -5.58 -43.73
N ALA A 381 72.12 -6.59 -42.85
CA ALA A 381 73.11 -7.66 -42.85
C ALA A 381 73.04 -8.48 -44.15
N GLU A 382 71.84 -8.82 -44.62
CA GLU A 382 71.66 -9.54 -45.88
C GLU A 382 72.18 -8.76 -47.10
N LEU A 383 71.92 -7.45 -47.16
CA LEU A 383 72.44 -6.58 -48.22
C LEU A 383 73.97 -6.47 -48.17
N HIS A 384 74.54 -6.37 -46.97
CA HIS A 384 75.98 -6.31 -46.76
C HIS A 384 76.67 -7.62 -47.21
N ASP A 385 76.15 -8.77 -46.77
CA ASP A 385 76.66 -10.08 -47.16
C ASP A 385 76.52 -10.32 -48.67
N ALA A 386 75.37 -9.96 -49.25
CA ALA A 386 75.13 -10.09 -50.68
C ALA A 386 76.10 -9.22 -51.51
N CYS A 387 76.39 -7.99 -51.06
CA CYS A 387 77.38 -7.13 -51.69
C CYS A 387 78.76 -7.81 -51.74
N ASN A 388 79.24 -8.30 -50.59
CA ASN A 388 80.53 -8.98 -50.48
C ASN A 388 80.58 -10.28 -51.31
N ILE A 389 79.48 -11.03 -51.40
CA ILE A 389 79.39 -12.21 -52.26
C ILE A 389 79.50 -11.84 -53.75
N VAL A 390 78.78 -10.79 -54.18
CA VAL A 390 78.81 -10.33 -55.58
C VAL A 390 80.18 -9.76 -55.95
N LEU A 391 80.81 -8.99 -55.07
CA LEU A 391 82.17 -8.47 -55.25
C LEU A 391 83.19 -9.59 -55.32
N LYS A 392 83.11 -10.58 -54.42
CA LYS A 392 83.98 -11.76 -54.45
C LYS A 392 83.86 -12.49 -55.78
N ARG A 393 82.64 -12.63 -56.31
CA ARG A 393 82.39 -13.23 -57.63
C ARG A 393 83.03 -12.41 -58.75
N TYR A 394 82.82 -11.08 -58.76
CA TYR A 394 83.44 -10.17 -59.72
C TYR A 394 84.97 -10.34 -59.75
N ARG A 395 85.61 -10.26 -58.57
CA ARG A 395 87.06 -10.38 -58.40
C ARG A 395 87.61 -11.73 -58.81
N GLN A 396 86.93 -12.83 -58.46
CA GLN A 396 87.31 -14.17 -58.88
C GLN A 396 87.22 -14.36 -60.40
N THR A 397 86.20 -13.81 -61.04
CA THR A 397 86.07 -13.86 -62.50
C THR A 397 87.16 -13.04 -63.19
N ASN A 398 87.48 -11.84 -62.67
CA ASN A 398 88.59 -11.01 -63.14
C ASN A 398 89.94 -11.72 -63.00
N GLN A 399 90.21 -12.32 -61.83
CA GLN A 399 91.44 -13.08 -61.54
C GLN A 399 91.67 -14.27 -62.49
N ARG A 400 90.61 -14.89 -63.01
CA ARG A 400 90.71 -16.06 -63.89
C ARG A 400 91.20 -15.72 -65.30
N VAL A 401 90.97 -14.49 -65.77
CA VAL A 401 91.22 -14.11 -67.17
C VAL A 401 92.35 -13.09 -67.33
N ARG A 402 92.83 -12.51 -66.23
CA ARG A 402 93.92 -11.51 -66.23
C ARG A 402 95.30 -12.15 -66.33
N VAL A 403 96.29 -11.36 -66.77
CA VAL A 403 97.69 -11.82 -66.94
C VAL A 403 98.56 -11.40 -65.75
N SER A 404 98.40 -10.17 -65.27
CA SER A 404 99.19 -9.65 -64.14
C SER A 404 98.59 -10.10 -62.79
N PRO A 405 99.39 -10.19 -61.71
CA PRO A 405 98.85 -10.48 -60.38
C PRO A 405 97.76 -9.49 -59.97
N ALA A 406 96.70 -9.99 -59.33
CA ALA A 406 95.63 -9.14 -58.83
C ALA A 406 96.10 -8.23 -57.68
N PRO A 407 95.45 -7.08 -57.46
CA PRO A 407 95.72 -6.22 -56.32
C PRO A 407 95.53 -6.95 -54.99
N THR A 408 96.32 -6.58 -53.98
CA THR A 408 96.28 -7.22 -52.66
C THR A 408 94.92 -7.09 -51.97
N TYR A 409 94.22 -5.96 -52.18
CA TYR A 409 92.91 -5.70 -51.57
C TYR A 409 91.78 -6.59 -52.11
N PHE A 410 92.00 -7.38 -53.17
CA PHE A 410 90.96 -8.28 -53.69
C PHE A 410 90.51 -9.31 -52.65
N ASN A 411 91.34 -9.61 -51.67
CA ASN A 411 91.04 -10.52 -50.55
C ASN A 411 90.25 -9.86 -49.42
N ASP A 412 90.13 -8.54 -49.41
CA ASP A 412 89.49 -7.78 -48.33
C ASP A 412 87.99 -7.58 -48.63
N GLY A 413 87.16 -7.69 -47.59
CA GLY A 413 85.73 -7.33 -47.68
C GLY A 413 85.53 -5.82 -47.71
N ILE A 414 84.32 -5.40 -48.06
CA ILE A 414 83.90 -4.00 -47.96
C ILE A 414 82.84 -3.88 -46.88
N ASP A 415 83.07 -2.93 -45.97
CA ASP A 415 82.11 -2.55 -44.94
C ASP A 415 81.24 -1.40 -45.41
N PHE A 416 79.93 -1.53 -45.14
CA PHE A 416 79.03 -0.39 -45.29
C PHE A 416 79.29 0.62 -44.19
N GLU A 417 78.96 1.88 -44.48
CA GLU A 417 78.98 2.94 -43.49
C GLU A 417 78.17 2.51 -42.25
N PRO A 418 78.67 2.71 -41.01
CA PRO A 418 78.03 2.15 -39.81
C PRO A 418 76.55 2.51 -39.64
N TYR A 419 76.10 3.66 -40.16
CA TYR A 419 74.70 4.04 -40.11
C TYR A 419 73.81 3.22 -41.06
N LEU A 420 74.33 2.59 -42.11
CA LEU A 420 73.54 1.74 -43.01
C LEU A 420 73.27 0.35 -42.42
N VAL A 421 74.07 -0.06 -41.43
CA VAL A 421 73.97 -1.38 -40.81
C VAL A 421 73.33 -1.31 -39.41
N ARG A 422 73.55 -0.21 -38.68
CA ARG A 422 72.96 -0.04 -37.34
C ARG A 422 71.49 0.36 -37.42
N PRO A 423 70.59 -0.32 -36.66
CA PRO A 423 69.18 0.02 -36.66
C PRO A 423 68.94 1.47 -36.21
N PRO A 424 68.02 2.21 -36.86
CA PRO A 424 67.64 3.56 -36.43
C PRO A 424 67.16 3.58 -34.98
N ALA A 425 67.24 4.73 -34.30
CA ALA A 425 66.90 4.87 -32.88
C ALA A 425 65.54 4.25 -32.53
N GLY A 426 65.50 3.51 -31.42
CA GLY A 426 64.33 2.74 -31.01
C GLY A 426 63.53 3.47 -29.95
N ILE A 427 62.96 2.70 -29.04
CA ILE A 427 62.17 3.24 -27.94
C ILE A 427 63.10 3.94 -26.95
N SER A 428 62.80 5.19 -26.62
CA SER A 428 63.56 5.96 -25.64
C SER A 428 63.46 5.34 -24.23
N GLU A 429 64.43 5.61 -23.35
CA GLU A 429 64.40 5.13 -21.97
C GLU A 429 63.14 5.61 -21.22
N ASN A 430 62.65 6.81 -21.54
CA ASN A 430 61.41 7.35 -21.00
C ASN A 430 60.18 6.55 -21.46
N GLU A 431 60.09 6.22 -22.75
CA GLU A 431 59.02 5.37 -23.28
C GLU A 431 59.10 3.94 -22.73
N GLN A 432 60.29 3.39 -22.50
CA GLN A 432 60.45 2.08 -21.85
C GLN A 432 59.96 2.09 -20.41
N ARG A 433 60.30 3.14 -19.64
CA ARG A 433 59.76 3.34 -18.28
C ARG A 433 58.24 3.47 -18.30
N LEU A 434 57.71 4.23 -19.25
CA LEU A 434 56.27 4.41 -19.43
C LEU A 434 55.57 3.08 -19.78
N SER A 435 56.14 2.27 -20.67
CA SER A 435 55.61 0.95 -21.04
C SER A 435 55.54 0.00 -19.84
N ARG A 436 56.58 -0.02 -18.99
CA ARG A 436 56.57 -0.82 -17.74
C ARG A 436 55.51 -0.30 -16.75
N SER A 437 55.35 1.02 -16.66
CA SER A 437 54.29 1.63 -15.85
C SER A 437 52.90 1.21 -16.33
N TYR A 438 52.67 1.16 -17.65
CA TYR A 438 51.42 0.69 -18.26
C TYR A 438 51.14 -0.80 -18.02
N GLU A 439 52.15 -1.66 -18.06
CA GLU A 439 52.01 -3.07 -17.67
C GLU A 439 51.56 -3.22 -16.21
N SER A 440 52.19 -2.48 -15.29
CA SER A 440 51.77 -2.46 -13.88
C SER A 440 50.35 -1.91 -13.72
N ALA A 441 50.05 -0.79 -14.39
CA ALA A 441 48.74 -0.14 -14.31
C ALA A 441 47.61 -1.05 -14.81
N MET A 442 47.84 -1.87 -15.85
CA MET A 442 46.84 -2.82 -16.33
C MET A 442 46.43 -3.84 -15.25
N LYS A 443 47.41 -4.33 -14.49
CA LYS A 443 47.15 -5.21 -13.34
C LYS A 443 46.43 -4.45 -12.23
N ASP A 444 46.90 -3.26 -11.89
CA ASP A 444 46.32 -2.43 -10.83
C ASP A 444 44.86 -2.08 -11.11
N PHE A 445 44.50 -1.69 -12.34
CA PHE A 445 43.11 -1.41 -12.73
C PHE A 445 42.22 -2.65 -12.67
N SER A 446 42.75 -3.81 -13.05
CA SER A 446 42.01 -5.08 -12.98
C SER A 446 41.73 -5.49 -11.53
N ASP A 447 42.72 -5.33 -10.66
CA ASP A 447 42.59 -5.62 -9.23
C ASP A 447 41.66 -4.61 -8.55
N LEU A 448 41.75 -3.33 -8.91
CA LEU A 448 40.88 -2.26 -8.39
C LEU A 448 39.43 -2.46 -8.84
N ALA A 449 39.17 -2.82 -10.10
CA ALA A 449 37.84 -3.18 -10.57
C ALA A 449 37.26 -4.40 -9.83
N ARG A 450 38.09 -5.40 -9.52
CA ARG A 450 37.68 -6.57 -8.73
C ARG A 450 37.32 -6.19 -7.29
N GLN A 451 38.14 -5.35 -6.65
CA GLN A 451 37.87 -4.84 -5.30
C GLN A 451 36.58 -4.00 -5.28
N ASN A 452 36.42 -3.10 -6.25
CA ASN A 452 35.21 -2.29 -6.38
C ASN A 452 33.97 -3.15 -6.59
N ASN A 453 34.03 -4.20 -7.42
CA ASN A 453 32.92 -5.14 -7.56
C ASN A 453 32.52 -5.76 -6.22
N ALA A 454 33.49 -6.23 -5.42
CA ALA A 454 33.21 -6.77 -4.10
C ALA A 454 32.59 -5.72 -3.16
N SER A 455 33.11 -4.49 -3.18
CA SER A 455 32.58 -3.36 -2.40
C SER A 455 31.14 -3.01 -2.80
N VAL A 456 30.85 -2.93 -4.11
CA VAL A 456 29.50 -2.66 -4.64
C VAL A 456 28.52 -3.75 -4.22
N GLN A 457 28.92 -5.03 -4.29
CA GLN A 457 28.08 -6.14 -3.84
C GLN A 457 27.83 -6.11 -2.33
N GLY A 458 28.84 -5.73 -1.55
CA GLY A 458 28.72 -5.50 -0.10
C GLY A 458 27.73 -4.39 0.22
N LEU A 459 27.83 -3.25 -0.46
CA LEU A 459 26.91 -2.11 -0.35
C LEU A 459 25.48 -2.49 -0.77
N ARG A 460 25.31 -3.22 -1.88
CA ARG A 460 24.01 -3.71 -2.35
C ARG A 460 23.34 -4.60 -1.30
N THR A 461 24.10 -5.52 -0.71
CA THR A 461 23.59 -6.41 0.36
C THR A 461 23.23 -5.63 1.62
N ALA A 462 24.03 -4.62 1.99
CA ALA A 462 23.72 -3.73 3.10
C ALA A 462 22.46 -2.91 2.83
N GLU A 463 22.24 -2.44 1.60
CA GLU A 463 21.06 -1.66 1.24
C GLU A 463 19.78 -2.48 1.19
N ILE A 464 19.83 -3.74 0.79
CA ILE A 464 18.66 -4.64 0.90
C ILE A 464 18.18 -4.67 2.36
N ARG A 465 19.10 -4.82 3.32
CA ARG A 465 18.77 -4.82 4.75
C ARG A 465 18.24 -3.47 5.24
N ARG A 466 18.86 -2.36 4.84
CA ARG A 466 18.42 -1.00 5.21
C ARG A 466 17.02 -0.71 4.67
N ARG A 467 16.73 -1.13 3.44
CA ARG A 467 15.41 -1.00 2.80
C ARG A 467 14.34 -1.82 3.50
N ASP A 468 14.62 -3.08 3.83
CA ASP A 468 13.68 -3.94 4.56
C ASP A 468 13.36 -3.37 5.95
N TYR A 469 14.38 -2.86 6.64
CA TYR A 469 14.21 -2.13 7.89
C TYR A 469 13.38 -0.85 7.69
N TYR A 470 13.66 -0.06 6.65
CA TYR A 470 12.92 1.16 6.34
C TYR A 470 11.44 0.89 6.12
N PHE A 471 11.08 -0.11 5.31
CA PHE A 471 9.68 -0.48 5.09
C PHE A 471 9.02 -0.97 6.38
N SER A 472 9.67 -1.85 7.12
CA SER A 472 9.15 -2.37 8.40
C SER A 472 8.90 -1.24 9.41
N LYS A 473 9.83 -0.28 9.48
CA LYS A 473 9.71 0.91 10.33
C LYS A 473 8.56 1.80 9.86
N LEU A 474 8.45 2.08 8.57
CA LEU A 474 7.37 2.89 8.00
C LEU A 474 5.99 2.30 8.33
N GLU A 475 5.84 0.98 8.18
CA GLU A 475 4.59 0.30 8.51
C GLU A 475 4.25 0.39 10.00
N LYS A 476 5.25 0.28 10.87
CA LYS A 476 5.10 0.43 12.32
C LYS A 476 4.71 1.86 12.70
N ASP A 477 5.41 2.86 12.17
CA ASP A 477 5.20 4.27 12.48
C ASP A 477 3.79 4.72 12.07
N ILE A 478 3.32 4.29 10.90
CA ILE A 478 1.95 4.58 10.42
C ILE A 478 0.91 3.87 11.29
N ARG A 479 1.17 2.63 11.70
CA ARG A 479 0.28 1.89 12.61
C ARG A 479 0.16 2.59 13.97
N GLU A 480 1.26 3.03 14.54
CA GLU A 480 1.28 3.77 15.80
C GLU A 480 0.62 5.14 15.69
N LYS A 481 0.85 5.87 14.59
CA LYS A 481 0.16 7.14 14.31
C LYS A 481 -1.35 6.96 14.26
N LEU A 482 -1.84 5.99 13.49
CA LEU A 482 -3.27 5.70 13.40
C LEU A 482 -3.85 5.24 14.75
N ALA A 483 -3.06 4.58 15.61
CA ALA A 483 -3.47 4.28 16.97
C ALA A 483 -3.60 5.53 17.85
N ARG A 484 -2.65 6.47 17.75
CA ARG A 484 -2.68 7.76 18.47
C ARG A 484 -3.85 8.64 18.04
N ASP A 485 -4.15 8.69 16.75
CA ASP A 485 -5.23 9.53 16.20
C ASP A 485 -6.64 9.01 16.57
N GLY A 486 -6.77 8.05 17.50
CA GLY A 486 -8.03 7.36 17.80
C GLY A 486 -8.54 6.54 16.61
N LEU A 487 -7.72 6.40 15.57
CA LEU A 487 -8.03 5.68 14.36
C LEU A 487 -7.72 4.17 14.46
N MET A 488 -7.37 3.64 15.63
CA MET A 488 -7.27 2.20 15.85
C MET A 488 -8.17 1.85 17.03
N TRP A 489 -9.28 1.17 16.75
CA TRP A 489 -10.17 0.63 17.79
C TRP A 489 -9.40 -0.42 18.59
N THR A 490 -8.74 0.02 19.66
CA THR A 490 -8.39 -0.89 20.73
C THR A 490 -9.69 -1.17 21.49
N ARG A 491 -9.95 -2.44 21.82
CA ARG A 491 -11.10 -2.82 22.67
C ARG A 491 -11.12 -1.90 23.88
N PRO A 492 -12.27 -1.32 24.27
CA PRO A 492 -12.36 -0.49 25.48
C PRO A 492 -11.77 -1.28 26.64
N ALA A 493 -10.78 -0.71 27.33
CA ALA A 493 -10.15 -1.37 28.46
C ALA A 493 -11.12 -1.25 29.64
N ILE A 494 -11.75 -2.36 30.00
CA ILE A 494 -12.60 -2.46 31.19
C ILE A 494 -11.70 -2.88 32.35
N ALA A 495 -11.61 -2.05 33.39
CA ALA A 495 -10.81 -2.36 34.57
C ALA A 495 -11.60 -3.21 35.60
N ALA A 496 -10.99 -3.49 36.75
CA ALA A 496 -11.62 -4.29 37.81
C ALA A 496 -12.88 -3.62 38.39
N ASP A 497 -12.95 -2.29 38.36
CA ASP A 497 -14.10 -1.46 38.77
C ASP A 497 -15.27 -1.46 37.76
N ASN A 498 -15.15 -2.26 36.70
CA ASN A 498 -16.07 -2.35 35.56
C ASN A 498 -16.22 -1.05 34.75
N CYS A 499 -15.39 -0.03 35.00
CA CYS A 499 -15.39 1.21 34.25
C CYS A 499 -14.60 1.08 32.95
N VAL A 500 -15.01 1.85 31.95
CA VAL A 500 -14.35 1.93 30.64
C VAL A 500 -13.29 3.02 30.67
N TYR A 501 -12.06 2.68 30.28
CA TYR A 501 -10.95 3.62 30.21
C TYR A 501 -10.58 3.96 28.76
N GLN A 502 -10.17 5.21 28.56
CA GLN A 502 -9.70 5.72 27.27
C GLN A 502 -8.28 5.26 26.95
N ASP A 503 -7.54 4.84 27.98
CA ASP A 503 -6.16 4.36 27.87
C ASP A 503 -5.98 2.98 28.54
N ARG A 504 -4.94 2.26 28.14
CA ARG A 504 -4.60 0.94 28.70
C ARG A 504 -3.85 1.01 30.04
N ARG A 505 -3.49 2.20 30.52
CA ARG A 505 -2.86 2.43 31.83
C ARG A 505 -3.90 2.70 32.92
N TYR A 506 -5.20 2.73 32.55
CA TYR A 506 -6.33 3.01 33.43
C TYR A 506 -6.25 4.38 34.12
N LEU A 507 -5.75 5.40 33.43
CA LEU A 507 -5.56 6.75 34.00
C LEU A 507 -6.75 7.69 33.76
N ARG A 508 -7.44 7.56 32.61
CA ARG A 508 -8.62 8.37 32.28
C ARG A 508 -9.84 7.51 31.95
N ARG A 509 -10.91 7.69 32.72
CA ARG A 509 -12.21 7.06 32.47
C ARG A 509 -12.91 7.70 31.27
N ALA A 510 -13.75 6.93 30.60
CA ALA A 510 -14.67 7.43 29.59
C ALA A 510 -15.86 8.16 30.25
N SER A 511 -16.44 9.12 29.53
CA SER A 511 -17.64 9.83 29.97
C SER A 511 -18.79 8.86 30.23
N ALA A 512 -19.47 9.02 31.36
CA ALA A 512 -20.60 8.21 31.80
C ALA A 512 -21.56 9.04 32.67
N ASP A 513 -22.84 8.67 32.66
CA ASP A 513 -23.82 9.17 33.65
C ASP A 513 -23.40 8.76 35.05
N GLN A 514 -23.66 9.61 36.04
CA GLN A 514 -23.12 9.48 37.39
C GLN A 514 -24.23 9.51 38.43
N THR A 515 -24.20 8.55 39.35
CA THR A 515 -25.00 8.56 40.58
C THR A 515 -24.08 8.64 41.78
N VAL A 516 -24.24 9.69 42.56
CA VAL A 516 -23.51 9.93 43.81
C VAL A 516 -24.44 9.57 44.95
N VAL A 517 -24.05 8.62 45.78
CA VAL A 517 -24.79 8.27 47.00
C VAL A 517 -24.07 8.90 48.17
N LEU A 518 -24.76 9.75 48.90
CA LEU A 518 -24.29 10.43 50.09
C LEU A 518 -24.96 9.81 51.31
N VAL A 519 -24.19 9.20 52.20
CA VAL A 519 -24.68 8.67 53.47
C VAL A 519 -24.17 9.56 54.60
N ASP A 520 -25.11 10.20 55.28
CA ASP A 520 -24.85 11.05 56.44
C ASP A 520 -24.81 10.22 57.73
N GLN A 521 -23.68 10.25 58.44
CA GLN A 521 -23.46 9.52 59.70
C GLN A 521 -23.45 10.49 60.90
N SER A 522 -24.53 11.24 61.06
CA SER A 522 -24.75 12.09 62.24
C SER A 522 -25.09 11.24 63.47
N GLU A 523 -26.10 10.37 63.38
CA GLU A 523 -26.51 9.48 64.47
C GLU A 523 -26.75 8.04 64.00
N ALA A 524 -26.55 7.08 64.92
CA ALA A 524 -26.79 5.66 64.67
C ALA A 524 -28.16 5.42 64.01
N LEU A 525 -28.13 4.77 62.84
CA LEU A 525 -29.33 4.37 62.11
C LEU A 525 -30.02 3.19 62.78
N THR A 526 -31.34 3.24 62.91
CA THR A 526 -32.13 2.08 63.34
C THR A 526 -32.07 0.97 62.29
N ASP A 527 -32.28 -0.28 62.70
CA ASP A 527 -32.32 -1.42 61.76
C ASP A 527 -33.37 -1.25 60.66
N THR A 528 -34.47 -0.54 60.95
CA THR A 528 -35.51 -0.22 59.98
C THR A 528 -35.00 0.77 58.93
N HIS A 529 -34.31 1.85 59.34
CA HIS A 529 -33.72 2.82 58.41
C HIS A 529 -32.65 2.17 57.53
N ARG A 530 -31.80 1.33 58.14
CA ARG A 530 -30.75 0.59 57.42
C ARG A 530 -31.35 -0.32 56.35
N ARG A 531 -32.34 -1.15 56.71
CA ARG A 531 -33.02 -2.06 55.77
C ARG A 531 -33.74 -1.30 54.66
N PHE A 532 -34.37 -0.18 54.98
CA PHE A 532 -35.05 0.66 53.98
C PHE A 532 -34.06 1.26 52.97
N ALA A 533 -33.00 1.92 53.45
CA ALA A 533 -31.99 2.54 52.59
C ALA A 533 -31.27 1.49 51.72
N GLN A 534 -30.93 0.33 52.30
CA GLN A 534 -30.32 -0.77 51.56
C GLN A 534 -31.23 -1.32 50.47
N SER A 535 -32.51 -1.58 50.78
CA SER A 535 -33.45 -2.08 49.77
C SER A 535 -33.63 -1.06 48.66
N PHE A 536 -33.85 0.21 49.01
CA PHE A 536 -34.07 1.28 48.03
C PHE A 536 -32.88 1.41 47.07
N ILE A 537 -31.66 1.49 47.59
CA ILE A 537 -30.47 1.68 46.75
C ILE A 537 -30.17 0.41 45.95
N ARG A 538 -30.34 -0.79 46.53
CA ARG A 538 -30.19 -2.05 45.80
C ARG A 538 -31.15 -2.11 44.61
N ASP A 539 -32.41 -1.76 44.81
CA ASP A 539 -33.42 -1.81 43.77
C ASP A 539 -33.16 -0.71 42.70
N TYR A 540 -32.68 0.46 43.12
CA TYR A 540 -32.22 1.53 42.22
C TYR A 540 -31.05 1.07 41.33
N VAL A 541 -29.98 0.50 41.89
CA VAL A 541 -28.81 0.09 41.08
C VAL A 541 -29.09 -1.16 40.22
N ALA A 542 -30.11 -1.94 40.59
CA ALA A 542 -30.55 -3.11 39.84
C ALA A 542 -31.35 -2.74 38.58
N ASP A 543 -32.09 -1.63 38.59
CA ASP A 543 -32.97 -1.21 37.50
C ASP A 543 -32.23 -0.41 36.41
N ASP A 544 -32.28 -0.92 35.17
CA ASP A 544 -31.70 -0.29 33.97
C ASP A 544 -32.26 1.11 33.68
N SER A 545 -33.50 1.40 34.10
CA SER A 545 -34.16 2.68 33.83
C SER A 545 -33.68 3.80 34.76
N THR A 546 -33.25 3.44 35.98
CA THR A 546 -32.78 4.39 36.99
C THR A 546 -31.26 4.49 37.02
N LEU A 547 -30.55 3.38 36.82
CA LEU A 547 -29.11 3.35 36.59
C LEU A 547 -28.79 2.64 35.25
N PRO A 548 -28.62 3.38 34.15
CA PRO A 548 -28.28 2.81 32.86
C PRO A 548 -26.97 2.01 32.86
N VAL A 549 -26.83 1.10 31.90
CA VAL A 549 -25.59 0.32 31.72
C VAL A 549 -24.43 1.26 31.42
N ARG A 550 -23.28 1.02 32.06
CA ARG A 550 -22.06 1.86 32.08
C ARG A 550 -22.14 3.14 32.89
N SER A 551 -23.26 3.43 33.56
CA SER A 551 -23.30 4.53 34.52
C SER A 551 -22.40 4.25 35.72
N ARG A 552 -21.78 5.30 36.25
CA ARG A 552 -20.93 5.26 37.44
C ARG A 552 -21.78 5.44 38.69
N ILE A 553 -21.48 4.66 39.73
CA ILE A 553 -21.97 4.89 41.08
C ILE A 553 -20.79 5.13 42.02
N ALA A 554 -20.85 6.24 42.75
CA ALA A 554 -19.85 6.63 43.75
C ALA A 554 -20.52 6.82 45.11
N LEU A 555 -20.08 6.08 46.12
CA LEU A 555 -20.63 6.11 47.47
C LEU A 555 -19.72 6.91 48.40
N PHE A 556 -20.25 7.98 48.98
CA PHE A 556 -19.57 8.83 49.94
C PHE A 556 -20.21 8.71 51.32
N THR A 557 -19.36 8.55 52.33
CA THR A 557 -19.73 8.53 53.74
C THR A 557 -19.08 9.70 54.45
N PHE A 558 -19.85 10.43 55.23
CA PHE A 558 -19.33 11.55 56.00
C PHE A 558 -19.56 11.31 57.49
N SER A 559 -18.48 11.37 58.27
CA SER A 559 -18.47 11.24 59.73
C SER A 559 -17.54 12.29 60.35
N LYS A 560 -17.65 12.51 61.66
CA LYS A 560 -16.83 13.47 62.44
C LYS A 560 -15.32 13.28 62.22
N LEU A 561 -14.86 12.03 62.07
CA LEU A 561 -13.45 11.65 61.86
C LEU A 561 -12.87 12.20 60.55
N ASN A 562 -13.68 12.35 59.51
CA ASN A 562 -13.22 12.82 58.19
C ASN A 562 -13.17 14.36 58.10
N PHE A 563 -13.84 15.08 59.01
CA PHE A 563 -13.98 16.55 58.96
C PHE A 563 -12.93 17.30 59.81
N GLU A 564 -12.39 16.68 60.87
CA GLU A 564 -11.42 17.33 61.78
C GLU A 564 -9.96 17.36 61.29
N SER A 565 -9.61 16.59 60.25
CA SER A 565 -8.31 16.72 59.59
C SER A 565 -8.22 18.01 58.77
N ARG A 566 -7.87 19.13 59.43
CA ARG A 566 -7.47 20.41 58.83
C ARG A 566 -6.17 20.27 58.01
N GLY A 567 -6.29 19.60 56.89
CA GLY A 567 -5.23 19.35 55.91
C GLY A 567 -5.85 18.49 54.81
N VAL A 568 -6.47 19.14 53.82
CA VAL A 568 -7.29 18.60 52.73
C VAL A 568 -7.06 17.09 52.47
N PRO A 569 -7.85 16.18 53.10
CA PRO A 569 -7.95 14.83 52.61
C PRO A 569 -8.92 14.88 51.42
N GLY A 570 -8.44 14.55 50.23
CA GLY A 570 -9.31 14.48 49.06
C GLY A 570 -10.54 13.62 49.36
N LEU A 571 -11.73 14.13 49.04
CA LEU A 571 -12.99 13.43 49.24
C LEU A 571 -12.99 12.17 48.37
N ARG A 572 -12.68 11.01 48.95
CA ARG A 572 -12.63 9.73 48.22
C ARG A 572 -13.89 8.91 48.47
N PRO A 573 -14.50 8.36 47.42
CA PRO A 573 -15.63 7.45 47.58
C PRO A 573 -15.18 6.14 48.22
N SER A 574 -16.01 5.59 49.10
CA SER A 574 -15.86 4.26 49.71
C SER A 574 -16.05 3.12 48.70
N ALA A 575 -16.89 3.36 47.68
CA ALA A 575 -17.01 2.51 46.51
C ALA A 575 -17.19 3.38 45.26
N ASP A 576 -16.50 3.02 44.19
CA ASP A 576 -16.55 3.71 42.91
C ASP A 576 -16.50 2.70 41.78
N LEU A 577 -17.69 2.39 41.23
CA LEU A 577 -17.91 1.28 40.32
C LEU A 577 -18.77 1.74 39.15
N CYS A 578 -18.60 1.11 37.99
CA CYS A 578 -19.50 1.28 36.86
C CYS A 578 -20.44 0.08 36.72
N ARG A 579 -21.68 0.34 36.33
CA ARG A 579 -22.70 -0.70 36.17
C ARG A 579 -22.42 -1.56 34.92
N PRO A 580 -22.12 -2.85 35.06
CA PRO A 580 -22.03 -3.76 33.92
C PRO A 580 -23.43 -4.11 33.38
N PRO A 581 -23.55 -4.69 32.18
CA PRO A 581 -24.84 -5.16 31.68
C PRO A 581 -25.42 -6.23 32.62
N SER A 582 -26.72 -6.14 32.91
CA SER A 582 -27.48 -7.11 33.71
C SER A 582 -27.98 -8.29 32.87
N HIS A 583 -28.21 -8.05 31.59
CA HIS A 583 -28.65 -9.02 30.59
C HIS A 583 -28.01 -8.70 29.23
N GLY A 584 -27.84 -9.71 28.39
CA GLY A 584 -27.35 -9.60 27.03
C GLY A 584 -28.33 -10.22 26.03
N ASN A 585 -27.90 -10.33 24.78
CA ASN A 585 -28.71 -10.91 23.72
C ASN A 585 -28.84 -12.43 23.88
N ASP A 586 -30.08 -12.93 24.01
CA ASP A 586 -30.38 -14.35 24.19
C ASP A 586 -29.84 -15.25 23.05
N LEU A 587 -29.62 -14.70 21.85
CA LEU A 587 -29.26 -15.48 20.67
C LEU A 587 -27.76 -15.80 20.57
N TYR A 588 -26.88 -14.98 21.16
CA TYR A 588 -25.43 -15.11 20.98
C TYR A 588 -24.58 -14.70 22.20
N GLU A 589 -25.18 -14.23 23.29
CA GLU A 589 -24.47 -13.89 24.51
C GLU A 589 -24.84 -14.85 25.64
N ASN A 590 -23.87 -15.12 26.53
CA ASN A 590 -24.10 -16.02 27.65
C ASN A 590 -24.76 -15.25 28.80
N ASN A 591 -26.09 -15.18 28.78
CA ASN A 591 -26.87 -14.45 29.79
C ASN A 591 -26.67 -14.97 31.23
N ARG A 592 -26.36 -16.26 31.41
CA ARG A 592 -26.00 -16.80 32.74
C ARG A 592 -24.68 -16.20 33.25
N LYS A 593 -23.69 -16.02 32.37
CA LYS A 593 -22.42 -15.41 32.74
C LYS A 593 -22.58 -13.90 32.99
N ILE A 594 -23.32 -13.20 32.14
CA ILE A 594 -23.58 -11.76 32.29
C ILE A 594 -24.30 -11.47 33.61
N ALA A 595 -25.36 -12.20 33.92
CA ALA A 595 -26.09 -12.04 35.18
C ALA A 595 -25.21 -12.36 36.40
N ARG A 596 -24.35 -13.38 36.30
CA ARG A 596 -23.38 -13.72 37.35
C ARG A 596 -22.36 -12.61 37.55
N ASP A 597 -21.79 -12.07 36.46
CA ASP A 597 -20.81 -10.99 36.50
C ASP A 597 -21.44 -9.71 37.07
N PHE A 598 -22.68 -9.38 36.67
CA PHE A 598 -23.45 -8.27 37.25
C PHE A 598 -23.65 -8.42 38.76
N SER A 599 -24.06 -9.61 39.20
CA SER A 599 -24.26 -9.89 40.62
C SER A 599 -22.94 -9.82 41.41
N GLN A 600 -21.93 -10.58 40.99
CA GLN A 600 -20.70 -10.76 41.78
C GLN A 600 -19.74 -9.58 41.71
N ARG A 601 -19.63 -8.91 40.56
CA ARG A 601 -18.65 -7.83 40.35
C ARG A 601 -19.21 -6.43 40.55
N PHE A 602 -20.52 -6.27 40.70
CA PHE A 602 -21.16 -4.97 40.86
C PHE A 602 -22.15 -4.95 42.01
N LEU A 603 -23.21 -5.78 41.98
CA LEU A 603 -24.28 -5.70 42.97
C LEU A 603 -23.79 -6.04 44.39
N VAL A 604 -23.02 -7.12 44.54
CA VAL A 604 -22.45 -7.53 45.84
C VAL A 604 -21.46 -6.48 46.40
N PRO A 605 -20.47 -5.99 45.63
CA PRO A 605 -19.58 -4.92 46.11
C PRO A 605 -20.31 -3.62 46.50
N VAL A 606 -21.29 -3.17 45.71
CA VAL A 606 -22.06 -1.95 46.01
C VAL A 606 -22.87 -2.13 47.30
N THR A 607 -23.55 -3.27 47.47
CA THR A 607 -24.35 -3.54 48.67
C THR A 607 -23.48 -3.70 49.92
N ALA A 608 -22.33 -4.37 49.82
CA ALA A 608 -21.37 -4.47 50.92
C ALA A 608 -20.78 -3.11 51.33
N ALA A 609 -20.49 -2.24 50.35
CA ALA A 609 -20.02 -0.88 50.63
C ALA A 609 -21.11 -0.05 51.32
N LEU A 610 -22.37 -0.18 50.91
CA LEU A 610 -23.51 0.45 51.58
C LEU A 610 -23.72 -0.07 53.00
N GLU A 611 -23.61 -1.38 53.22
CA GLU A 611 -23.68 -2.00 54.55
C GLU A 611 -22.63 -1.44 55.50
N THR A 612 -21.39 -1.32 55.02
CA THR A 612 -20.26 -0.73 55.76
C THR A 612 -20.45 0.77 55.99
N SER A 613 -21.16 1.44 55.09
CA SER A 613 -21.44 2.88 55.14
C SER A 613 -22.61 3.25 56.07
N LEU A 614 -23.46 2.31 56.43
CA LEU A 614 -24.64 2.54 57.27
C LEU A 614 -24.39 2.11 58.73
N THR A 615 -23.15 2.16 59.20
CA THR A 615 -22.70 1.71 60.54
C THR A 615 -23.08 2.66 61.68
N THR A 616 -22.85 2.21 62.90
CA THR A 616 -23.40 2.70 64.17
C THR A 616 -22.53 3.75 64.88
N GLU A 617 -21.56 4.36 64.21
CA GLU A 617 -20.71 5.38 64.84
C GLU A 617 -21.48 6.70 64.99
N ILE A 618 -21.41 7.27 66.19
CA ILE A 618 -22.21 8.44 66.59
C ILE A 618 -21.35 9.70 66.41
N GLY A 619 -21.82 10.64 65.58
CA GLY A 619 -21.26 11.98 65.47
C GLY A 619 -22.07 12.99 66.28
N GLU A 620 -21.46 13.71 67.21
CA GLU A 620 -22.16 14.77 67.96
C GLU A 620 -22.55 16.01 67.12
N ARG A 621 -22.20 16.05 65.81
CA ARG A 621 -22.44 17.15 64.87
C ARG A 621 -22.90 16.61 63.51
N SER A 622 -23.76 17.36 62.82
CA SER A 622 -24.32 16.99 61.50
C SER A 622 -24.06 18.12 60.47
N PRO A 623 -22.93 18.09 59.75
CA PRO A 623 -22.55 19.11 58.78
C PRO A 623 -23.10 18.79 57.36
N ILE A 624 -24.40 18.55 57.22
CA ILE A 624 -24.97 18.12 55.94
C ILE A 624 -24.88 19.20 54.85
N LEU A 625 -25.05 20.48 55.19
CA LEU A 625 -24.95 21.59 54.24
C LEU A 625 -23.52 21.75 53.69
N GLU A 626 -22.52 21.65 54.57
CA GLU A 626 -21.10 21.65 54.23
C GLU A 626 -20.77 20.45 53.34
N THR A 627 -21.34 19.29 53.67
CA THR A 627 -21.14 18.04 52.93
C THR A 627 -21.70 18.12 51.51
N LEU A 628 -22.92 18.67 51.36
CA LEU A 628 -23.54 18.90 50.06
C LEU A 628 -22.71 19.88 49.21
N GLN A 629 -22.17 20.94 49.83
CA GLN A 629 -21.24 21.84 49.14
C GLN A 629 -19.99 21.09 48.66
N LEU A 630 -19.34 20.28 49.50
CA LEU A 630 -18.14 19.55 49.15
C LEU A 630 -18.39 18.58 47.98
N VAL A 631 -19.50 17.85 48.00
CA VAL A 631 -19.90 16.96 46.90
C VAL A 631 -20.10 17.75 45.60
N SER A 632 -20.81 18.89 45.67
CA SER A 632 -21.08 19.72 44.48
C SER A 632 -19.81 20.26 43.81
N ARG A 633 -18.70 20.37 44.55
CA ARG A 633 -17.42 20.93 44.08
C ARG A 633 -16.32 19.88 43.87
N SER A 634 -16.62 18.60 44.06
CA SER A 634 -15.61 17.54 44.01
C SER A 634 -15.06 17.33 42.60
N GLN A 635 -13.74 17.43 42.45
CA GLN A 635 -13.04 17.13 41.18
C GLN A 635 -13.07 15.64 40.81
N GLU A 636 -13.42 14.77 41.75
CA GLU A 636 -13.61 13.33 41.52
C GLU A 636 -14.90 13.03 40.72
N ILE A 637 -15.77 14.03 40.50
CA ILE A 637 -17.09 13.89 39.84
C ILE A 637 -17.04 14.62 38.48
N ASP A 638 -16.62 13.91 37.44
CA ASP A 638 -16.44 14.45 36.07
C ASP A 638 -17.73 15.11 35.50
N ASP A 639 -17.58 16.18 34.71
CA ASP A 639 -18.66 17.11 34.32
C ASP A 639 -19.47 16.71 33.09
N THR A 640 -19.21 15.54 32.50
CA THR A 640 -19.65 15.25 31.13
C THR A 640 -20.96 14.45 30.98
N GLY A 641 -21.44 13.79 32.03
CA GLY A 641 -22.66 12.94 32.02
C GLY A 641 -23.81 13.50 32.86
N ARG A 642 -25.01 12.86 32.79
CA ARG A 642 -26.13 13.21 33.68
C ARG A 642 -25.77 12.88 35.12
N LYS A 643 -26.01 13.80 36.05
CA LYS A 643 -25.65 13.63 37.47
C LYS A 643 -26.91 13.43 38.33
N THR A 644 -26.86 12.43 39.20
CA THR A 644 -27.90 12.18 40.20
C THR A 644 -27.26 12.11 41.58
N LEU A 645 -27.81 12.83 42.56
CA LEU A 645 -27.42 12.75 43.96
C LEU A 645 -28.51 12.02 44.74
N ILE A 646 -28.15 10.95 45.44
CA ILE A 646 -29.01 10.23 46.39
C ILE A 646 -28.50 10.55 47.79
N VAL A 647 -29.28 11.29 48.58
CA VAL A 647 -28.92 11.66 49.96
C VAL A 647 -29.65 10.73 50.93
N VAL A 648 -28.92 10.08 51.82
CA VAL A 648 -29.45 9.23 52.90
C VAL A 648 -29.17 9.94 54.22
N SER A 649 -30.18 10.63 54.76
CA SER A 649 -30.04 11.44 55.97
C SER A 649 -31.39 11.74 56.61
N ASP A 650 -31.39 12.07 57.90
CA ASP A 650 -32.53 12.74 58.56
C ASP A 650 -32.65 14.22 58.18
N MET A 651 -31.68 14.73 57.42
CA MET A 651 -31.58 16.08 56.91
C MET A 651 -31.52 17.14 58.02
N LEU A 652 -31.19 16.77 59.26
CA LEU A 652 -31.09 17.71 60.37
C LEU A 652 -29.67 18.25 60.49
N GLN A 653 -29.41 19.40 59.87
CA GLN A 653 -28.21 20.20 60.11
C GLN A 653 -28.00 20.50 61.60
N ASN A 654 -26.79 20.27 62.09
CA ASN A 654 -26.35 20.65 63.42
C ASN A 654 -24.85 21.02 63.45
N THR A 655 -24.54 22.29 63.16
CA THR A 655 -23.20 22.86 63.34
C THR A 655 -23.25 24.22 64.03
N GLU A 656 -22.09 24.78 64.36
CA GLU A 656 -22.00 26.07 65.05
C GLU A 656 -22.65 27.21 64.23
N GLY A 657 -22.46 27.17 62.90
CA GLY A 657 -22.96 28.18 61.95
C GLY A 657 -24.48 28.17 61.75
N PHE A 658 -25.10 27.00 61.62
CA PHE A 658 -26.55 26.85 61.53
C PHE A 658 -26.99 25.50 62.11
N SER A 659 -28.14 25.47 62.79
CA SER A 659 -28.65 24.25 63.43
C SER A 659 -30.17 24.24 63.45
N HIS A 660 -30.79 23.16 62.98
CA HIS A 660 -32.24 22.97 63.00
C HIS A 660 -32.81 22.73 64.41
N TYR A 661 -31.94 22.47 65.39
CA TYR A 661 -32.30 22.28 66.79
C TYR A 661 -32.50 23.62 67.54
N ARG A 662 -32.18 24.76 66.90
CA ARG A 662 -32.41 26.11 67.46
C ARG A 662 -33.79 26.64 67.08
N GLU A 663 -34.26 27.68 67.77
CA GLU A 663 -35.58 28.30 67.49
C GLU A 663 -35.67 28.93 66.09
N ARG A 664 -34.59 29.60 65.64
CA ARG A 664 -34.47 30.19 64.29
C ARG A 664 -33.89 29.17 63.32
N ARG A 665 -34.77 28.45 62.63
CA ARG A 665 -34.45 27.28 61.80
C ARG A 665 -35.08 27.30 60.41
N GLY A 666 -35.79 28.37 60.05
CA GLY A 666 -36.41 28.49 58.73
C GLY A 666 -35.38 28.79 57.64
N TYR A 667 -35.80 28.65 56.37
CA TYR A 667 -34.92 28.95 55.24
C TYR A 667 -34.48 30.41 55.21
N GLU A 668 -35.37 31.33 55.59
CA GLU A 668 -35.06 32.76 55.67
C GLU A 668 -34.05 33.06 56.78
N ASP A 669 -34.12 32.35 57.91
CA ASP A 669 -33.15 32.49 59.01
C ASP A 669 -31.77 32.00 58.56
N PHE A 670 -31.72 30.89 57.82
CA PHE A 670 -30.49 30.38 57.22
C PHE A 670 -29.84 31.39 56.28
N VAL A 671 -30.61 31.98 55.35
CA VAL A 671 -30.09 33.00 54.43
C VAL A 671 -29.58 34.23 55.19
N ARG A 672 -30.27 34.65 56.27
CA ARG A 672 -29.87 35.80 57.10
C ARG A 672 -28.68 35.53 58.02
N SER A 673 -28.37 34.27 58.31
CA SER A 673 -27.30 33.89 59.25
C SER A 673 -25.87 34.15 58.75
N GLY A 674 -25.68 34.53 57.47
CA GLY A 674 -24.37 34.67 56.83
C GLY A 674 -23.74 33.33 56.42
N PHE A 675 -24.03 32.27 57.18
CA PHE A 675 -23.56 30.90 56.93
C PHE A 675 -23.97 30.35 55.56
N ALA A 676 -25.11 30.79 55.02
CA ALA A 676 -25.57 30.37 53.69
C ALA A 676 -24.58 30.67 52.55
N SER A 677 -23.77 31.73 52.68
CA SER A 677 -22.71 32.04 51.72
C SER A 677 -21.54 31.05 51.81
N ASP A 678 -21.25 30.55 53.01
CA ASP A 678 -20.14 29.65 53.29
C ASP A 678 -20.41 28.24 52.78
N VAL A 679 -21.66 27.78 52.81
CA VAL A 679 -22.10 26.43 52.38
C VAL A 679 -22.85 26.41 51.04
N LYS A 680 -22.57 27.39 50.18
CA LYS A 680 -23.21 27.47 48.86
C LYS A 680 -22.78 26.30 47.97
N ALA A 681 -23.75 25.44 47.62
CA ALA A 681 -23.59 24.32 46.69
C ALA A 681 -24.06 24.68 45.27
N ASP A 682 -23.57 23.97 44.26
CA ASP A 682 -24.00 24.09 42.86
C ASP A 682 -24.44 22.74 42.28
N PHE A 683 -25.75 22.55 42.19
CA PHE A 683 -26.38 21.34 41.70
C PHE A 683 -27.07 21.57 40.34
N ARG A 684 -26.67 22.58 39.58
CA ARG A 684 -27.24 22.85 38.24
C ARG A 684 -27.15 21.61 37.34
N GLY A 685 -28.31 21.14 36.88
CA GLY A 685 -28.40 19.96 36.02
C GLY A 685 -28.33 18.61 36.76
N TRP A 686 -28.35 18.61 38.10
CA TRP A 686 -28.40 17.39 38.90
C TRP A 686 -29.85 17.01 39.25
N ASN A 687 -30.12 15.71 39.18
CA ASN A 687 -31.32 15.11 39.76
C ASN A 687 -31.05 14.78 41.24
N ILE A 688 -31.93 15.16 42.14
CA ILE A 688 -31.78 14.93 43.58
C ILE A 688 -32.85 13.94 44.05
N VAL A 689 -32.40 12.89 44.74
CA VAL A 689 -33.24 11.90 45.41
C VAL A 689 -32.87 11.95 46.88
N VAL A 690 -33.85 12.12 47.76
CA VAL A 690 -33.61 12.15 49.21
C VAL A 690 -34.31 10.97 49.86
N ILE A 691 -33.54 10.09 50.48
CA ILE A 691 -34.01 9.07 51.41
C ILE A 691 -34.11 9.74 52.78
N TYR A 692 -35.31 10.25 53.07
CA TYR A 692 -35.58 11.07 54.24
C TYR A 692 -35.84 10.20 55.47
N LEU A 693 -34.92 10.21 56.43
CA LEU A 693 -34.97 9.38 57.61
C LEU A 693 -35.70 10.10 58.75
N ARG A 694 -36.94 9.70 59.04
CA ARG A 694 -37.72 10.29 60.13
C ARG A 694 -37.28 9.73 61.49
N ARG A 695 -36.77 10.58 62.37
CA ARG A 695 -36.39 10.23 63.74
C ARG A 695 -37.61 10.39 64.65
N TYR A 696 -37.87 9.40 65.51
CA TYR A 696 -39.01 9.46 66.43
C TYR A 696 -38.86 10.60 67.46
N ARG A 697 -37.64 10.84 67.95
CA ARG A 697 -37.34 11.90 68.93
C ARG A 697 -37.46 13.30 68.33
N ASP A 698 -37.02 13.47 67.08
CA ASP A 698 -36.94 14.77 66.39
C ASP A 698 -38.07 15.00 65.38
N ARG A 699 -39.13 14.17 65.44
CA ARG A 699 -40.30 14.28 64.56
C ARG A 699 -40.94 15.68 64.59
N HIS A 700 -40.83 16.37 65.72
CA HIS A 700 -41.31 17.74 65.91
C HIS A 700 -40.49 18.78 65.11
N LEU A 701 -39.23 18.48 64.78
CA LEU A 701 -38.38 19.28 63.89
C LEU A 701 -38.65 18.94 62.42
N GLN A 702 -38.91 17.67 62.13
CA GLN A 702 -39.05 17.11 60.78
C GLN A 702 -40.48 17.22 60.20
N GLN A 703 -41.09 18.40 60.28
CA GLN A 703 -42.44 18.70 59.77
C GLN A 703 -42.41 19.31 58.36
N ALA A 704 -43.56 19.72 57.83
CA ALA A 704 -43.68 20.30 56.48
C ALA A 704 -42.72 21.48 56.23
N ALA A 705 -42.53 22.36 57.22
CA ALA A 705 -41.61 23.49 57.12
C ALA A 705 -40.13 23.07 56.95
N HIS A 706 -39.74 21.89 57.46
CA HIS A 706 -38.40 21.35 57.27
C HIS A 706 -38.20 20.78 55.87
N LEU A 707 -39.23 20.15 55.28
CA LEU A 707 -39.20 19.76 53.88
C LEU A 707 -39.12 20.99 52.97
N GLU A 708 -39.91 22.02 53.25
CA GLU A 708 -39.88 23.28 52.51
C GLU A 708 -38.49 23.94 52.55
N PHE A 709 -37.80 23.89 53.70
CA PHE A 709 -36.42 24.37 53.81
C PHE A 709 -35.51 23.72 52.76
N TRP A 710 -35.53 22.39 52.68
CA TRP A 710 -34.66 21.62 51.79
C TRP A 710 -35.05 21.74 50.33
N GLU A 711 -36.36 21.82 50.03
CA GLU A 711 -36.84 22.09 48.68
C GLU A 711 -36.35 23.44 48.16
N ARG A 712 -36.44 24.49 49.01
CA ARG A 712 -35.92 25.82 48.68
C ARG A 712 -34.40 25.83 48.55
N TYR A 713 -33.68 25.10 49.41
CA TYR A 713 -32.22 24.98 49.33
C TYR A 713 -31.77 24.34 48.02
N PHE A 714 -32.29 23.15 47.67
CA PHE A 714 -31.89 22.47 46.43
C PHE A 714 -32.32 23.25 45.19
N HIS A 715 -33.49 23.89 45.21
CA HIS A 715 -33.93 24.77 44.13
C HIS A 715 -32.99 25.97 43.95
N ALA A 716 -32.59 26.63 45.05
CA ALA A 716 -31.63 27.74 45.01
C ALA A 716 -30.24 27.32 44.53
N ALA A 717 -29.84 26.07 44.80
CA ALA A 717 -28.62 25.46 44.28
C ALA A 717 -28.73 24.99 42.81
N GLY A 718 -29.92 25.10 42.18
CA GLY A 718 -30.15 24.71 40.79
C GLY A 718 -30.41 23.22 40.56
N GLY A 719 -30.56 22.43 41.63
CA GLY A 719 -30.88 21.00 41.57
C GLY A 719 -32.37 20.74 41.37
N LYS A 720 -32.71 19.64 40.69
CA LYS A 720 -34.10 19.19 40.51
C LYS A 720 -34.37 18.01 41.44
N ILE A 721 -35.19 18.20 42.46
CA ILE A 721 -35.66 17.08 43.30
C ILE A 721 -36.59 16.21 42.46
N VAL A 722 -36.24 14.93 42.31
CA VAL A 722 -36.99 13.94 41.52
C VAL A 722 -37.81 13.04 42.44
N ARG A 723 -37.34 12.79 43.67
CA ARG A 723 -38.03 11.90 44.61
C ARG A 723 -37.65 12.17 46.06
N TRP A 724 -38.66 12.22 46.92
CA TRP A 724 -38.54 12.05 48.37
C TRP A 724 -38.97 10.63 48.74
N ALA A 725 -38.07 9.81 49.28
CA ALA A 725 -38.36 8.45 49.73
C ALA A 725 -38.47 8.42 51.27
N GLY A 726 -39.51 7.77 51.81
CA GLY A 726 -39.76 7.70 53.26
C GLY A 726 -40.59 8.86 53.85
N VAL A 727 -41.22 9.67 53.00
CA VAL A 727 -42.08 10.80 53.40
C VAL A 727 -43.56 10.41 53.53
N ASP A 728 -43.95 9.25 52.99
CA ASP A 728 -45.27 8.63 53.16
C ASP A 728 -45.44 7.96 54.53
#